data_AF-A0A9N9GAI7-F1
#
_entry.id   AF-A0A9N9GAI7-F1
#
_cell.length_a   1.000
_cell.length_b   1.000
_cell.length_c   1.000
_cell.angle_alpha   90.00
_cell.angle_beta   90.00
_cell.angle_gamma   90.00
#
_symmetry.space_group_name_H-M   'P 1'
#
loop_
_entity.id
_entity.type
_entity.pdbx_description
1 polymer ?
#
loop_
_entity_poly.entity_id
_entity_poly.type
_entity_poly.pdbx_seq_one_letter_code
_entity_poly.pdbx_strand_id
1 'polypeptide(L)'
;MSSDPQTGTSTNRANTLQIPNVGIEETGELSPSLITAINHLSIENSDDESSSDDLEEDSDTLRNESSYANSAFDESTTTLSQPVGPAEHLRALIINRPTAQMITTFRLQKTREEMTQEEVVKFVLNPVPQGQKVLCKITRSKDGFGKLYPQYELSIEDTSENGEETKIFLLAARKRKKSKSSHYVITTDRLSANVSSDSIVGKVRSNFLGTAFAIYSNGRNPFKREPESTALPIREELGAVVYDPNILGFKGPRKMTVLLIGMTKHGARPVFRPETDAETLIGKFKNGEHRDILVLHNKSPQWNEETQSYVLNFSGRVTLASVKNFQIVHDNDLDYIIMQFGRVEEDTFTMDFMYPMCPLQAFAIALTSFDAKLASQSKPFKGEFVVITGGTRGIGYSIAQKFAQNGARCALIGRNKETIEKAKSYLNKNLEVDNNHIGYKCDLRIPTEIEKVCTNVDYLINAAGVSHDSLVVRLKEQEVNDIIQTNLLGTIYMCSHISKQMVKTKKGCIVNISSVVGLQGNSGQSVYSASKAGIIGFSKSLAKELARKNIRVNVIAPGFIETDMTSSMNILVMNKHLSAISEKESYKKKILMQRFGKPEEISDAALYLAKADYVTGQTLIVDGCPTFRLAHIRYLIGYGILEMLTVQYSFRRSEGKTEPILTSELSLSSFSQFYKLDFIVESKSIGPSNWTENQQ
;
A
#
# COMPACT_ATOMS: atom_id res chain seq x y z
N MET A 1 -14.10 -16.93 57.62
CA MET A 1 -15.41 -16.56 58.19
C MET A 1 -15.50 -15.06 58.04
N SER A 2 -16.30 -14.43 57.19
CA SER A 2 -17.57 -14.71 56.52
C SER A 2 -17.55 -13.88 55.21
N SER A 3 -17.62 -14.45 54.01
CA SER A 3 -18.86 -14.71 53.26
C SER A 3 -19.93 -13.62 53.40
N ASP A 4 -20.01 -12.74 52.40
CA ASP A 4 -21.30 -12.50 51.74
C ASP A 4 -21.10 -12.11 50.25
N PRO A 5 -21.99 -12.58 49.34
CA PRO A 5 -21.77 -12.57 47.90
C PRO A 5 -22.46 -11.38 47.24
N GLN A 6 -21.71 -10.56 46.49
CA GLN A 6 -22.35 -9.62 45.58
C GLN A 6 -22.80 -10.34 44.30
N THR A 7 -24.11 -10.54 44.24
CA THR A 7 -24.89 -10.87 43.06
C THR A 7 -24.64 -9.84 41.96
N GLY A 8 -23.70 -10.13 41.06
CA GLY A 8 -23.57 -9.45 39.78
C GLY A 8 -24.68 -9.93 38.85
N THR A 9 -25.80 -9.21 38.82
CA THR A 9 -26.81 -9.34 37.78
C THR A 9 -26.14 -9.13 36.42
N SER A 10 -25.93 -10.23 35.69
CA SER A 10 -25.60 -10.20 34.27
C SER A 10 -26.75 -9.53 33.55
N THR A 11 -26.58 -8.24 33.21
CA THR A 11 -27.45 -7.58 32.24
C THR A 11 -27.30 -8.32 30.93
N ASN A 12 -28.28 -9.18 30.62
CA ASN A 12 -28.51 -9.75 29.30
C ASN A 12 -28.56 -8.60 28.30
N ARG A 13 -27.43 -8.30 27.65
CA ARG A 13 -27.41 -7.43 26.49
C ARG A 13 -28.21 -8.13 25.40
N ALA A 14 -29.25 -7.46 24.91
CA ALA A 14 -30.17 -7.98 23.92
C ALA A 14 -29.42 -8.54 22.70
N ASN A 15 -29.71 -9.80 22.37
CA ASN A 15 -29.17 -10.54 21.23
C ASN A 15 -29.90 -10.13 19.93
N THR A 16 -29.67 -8.91 19.44
CA THR A 16 -30.32 -8.46 18.20
C THR A 16 -29.43 -7.46 17.46
N LEU A 17 -29.06 -7.81 16.23
CA LEU A 17 -28.56 -6.86 15.24
C LEU A 17 -29.78 -6.05 14.74
N GLN A 18 -29.95 -4.82 15.25
CA GLN A 18 -30.91 -3.85 14.72
C GLN A 18 -30.16 -2.84 13.84
N ILE A 19 -30.63 -2.62 12.62
CA ILE A 19 -30.32 -1.41 11.87
C ILE A 19 -31.18 -0.30 12.50
N PRO A 20 -30.62 0.82 12.97
CA PRO A 20 -31.41 1.88 13.57
C PRO A 20 -32.37 2.48 12.52
N ASN A 21 -33.60 2.77 12.95
CA ASN A 21 -34.41 3.79 12.29
C ASN A 21 -33.62 5.10 12.40
N VAL A 22 -33.17 5.63 11.27
CA VAL A 22 -32.46 6.92 11.24
C VAL A 22 -33.46 8.01 11.58
N GLY A 23 -33.49 8.40 12.86
CA GLY A 23 -33.78 9.77 13.24
C GLY A 23 -32.67 10.63 12.64
N ILE A 24 -33.07 11.63 11.87
CA ILE A 24 -32.17 12.60 11.24
C ILE A 24 -31.45 13.34 12.36
N GLU A 25 -30.16 13.08 12.57
CA GLU A 25 -29.21 14.09 13.06
C GLU A 25 -27.74 13.64 12.87
N GLU A 26 -26.97 14.59 12.34
CA GLU A 26 -25.52 14.68 12.14
C GLU A 26 -24.84 13.85 11.03
N THR A 27 -24.52 14.58 9.97
CA THR A 27 -23.69 14.22 8.82
C THR A 27 -22.24 13.94 9.23
N GLY A 28 -21.82 12.68 9.15
CA GLY A 28 -20.40 12.32 9.09
C GLY A 28 -19.86 12.57 7.68
N GLU A 29 -19.08 13.64 7.50
CA GLU A 29 -18.41 13.91 6.23
C GLU A 29 -17.47 12.76 5.85
N LEU A 30 -17.63 12.23 4.64
CA LEU A 30 -16.72 11.26 4.04
C LEU A 30 -15.34 11.89 3.87
N SER A 31 -14.27 11.17 4.21
CA SER A 31 -12.93 11.73 4.11
C SER A 31 -12.58 12.09 2.64
N PRO A 32 -11.79 13.17 2.41
CA PRO A 32 -11.38 13.57 1.05
C PRO A 32 -10.65 12.48 0.25
N SER A 33 -9.97 11.56 0.96
CA SER A 33 -9.35 10.38 0.35
C SER A 33 -10.37 9.34 -0.11
N LEU A 34 -11.48 9.17 0.62
CA LEU A 34 -12.59 8.30 0.20
C LEU A 34 -13.30 8.91 -1.01
N ILE A 35 -13.53 10.22 -1.03
CA ILE A 35 -14.16 10.94 -2.15
C ILE A 35 -13.32 10.81 -3.43
N THR A 36 -11.99 10.90 -3.33
CA THR A 36 -11.06 10.72 -4.45
C THR A 36 -11.03 9.25 -4.92
N ALA A 37 -11.11 8.28 -4.01
CA ALA A 37 -11.21 6.87 -4.34
C ALA A 37 -12.54 6.54 -5.03
N ILE A 38 -13.66 7.11 -4.54
CA ILE A 38 -15.03 6.93 -5.04
C ILE A 38 -15.16 7.32 -6.53
N ASN A 39 -14.50 8.39 -6.95
CA ASN A 39 -14.55 8.89 -8.34
C ASN A 39 -13.89 7.95 -9.37
N HIS A 40 -13.07 6.98 -8.95
CA HIS A 40 -12.40 6.02 -9.85
C HIS A 40 -12.95 4.58 -9.78
N LEU A 41 -14.05 4.34 -9.05
CA LEU A 41 -14.64 3.00 -8.89
C LEU A 41 -15.56 2.55 -10.04
N SER A 42 -15.77 3.37 -11.07
CA SER A 42 -16.65 3.01 -12.20
C SER A 42 -16.08 1.81 -12.95
N ILE A 43 -16.88 0.75 -13.07
CA ILE A 43 -16.55 -0.41 -13.90
C ILE A 43 -17.03 -0.07 -15.31
N GLU A 44 -16.13 0.41 -16.16
CA GLU A 44 -16.44 0.72 -17.57
C GLU A 44 -16.97 -0.54 -18.28
N ASN A 45 -18.20 -0.46 -18.80
CA ASN A 45 -18.89 -1.54 -19.50
C ASN A 45 -18.47 -1.70 -20.98
N SER A 46 -17.52 -0.90 -21.47
CA SER A 46 -17.06 -0.89 -22.85
C SER A 46 -15.81 -1.75 -23.05
N ASP A 47 -15.98 -2.91 -23.69
CA ASP A 47 -15.08 -3.50 -24.71
C ASP A 47 -15.60 -4.88 -25.16
N ASP A 48 -15.16 -5.26 -26.36
CA ASP A 48 -15.71 -6.22 -27.33
C ASP A 48 -15.77 -7.69 -26.87
N GLU A 49 -16.96 -8.31 -27.00
CA GLU A 49 -17.11 -9.76 -27.13
C GLU A 49 -17.31 -10.11 -28.61
N SER A 50 -16.41 -9.64 -29.48
CA SER A 50 -16.27 -10.15 -30.85
C SER A 50 -14.84 -10.67 -31.05
N SER A 51 -14.62 -11.93 -30.68
CA SER A 51 -13.57 -12.75 -31.30
C SER A 51 -13.99 -14.21 -31.17
N SER A 52 -14.79 -14.65 -32.14
CA SER A 52 -14.77 -16.01 -32.62
C SER A 52 -13.37 -16.28 -33.18
N ASP A 53 -12.51 -16.90 -32.39
CA ASP A 53 -11.25 -17.50 -32.84
C ASP A 53 -10.96 -18.63 -31.86
N ASP A 54 -11.54 -19.79 -32.13
CA ASP A 54 -11.09 -21.10 -31.65
C ASP A 54 -11.89 -22.18 -32.43
N LEU A 55 -11.86 -22.18 -33.77
CA LEU A 55 -12.21 -23.33 -34.62
C LEU A 55 -11.61 -23.18 -36.03
N GLU A 56 -10.43 -23.75 -36.27
CA GLU A 56 -10.05 -24.26 -37.60
C GLU A 56 -9.52 -25.69 -37.41
N GLU A 57 -10.27 -26.68 -37.94
CA GLU A 57 -9.82 -27.58 -39.02
C GLU A 57 -10.96 -28.54 -39.42
N ASP A 58 -11.08 -28.73 -40.73
CA ASP A 58 -11.73 -29.80 -41.51
C ASP A 58 -13.23 -30.11 -41.39
N SER A 59 -14.01 -29.68 -42.39
CA SER A 59 -14.44 -30.58 -43.50
C SER A 59 -15.53 -29.96 -44.39
N ASP A 60 -15.36 -30.22 -45.69
CA ASP A 60 -16.29 -29.94 -46.77
C ASP A 60 -17.71 -30.47 -46.53
N THR A 61 -18.74 -29.69 -46.89
CA THR A 61 -19.69 -30.00 -48.00
C THR A 61 -21.02 -29.22 -47.89
N LEU A 62 -21.37 -28.56 -49.01
CA LEU A 62 -22.70 -28.45 -49.64
C LEU A 62 -23.93 -28.05 -48.80
N ARG A 63 -24.55 -26.91 -49.18
CA ARG A 63 -26.00 -26.71 -49.51
C ARG A 63 -26.26 -25.21 -49.75
N ASN A 64 -26.47 -24.76 -50.98
CA ASN A 64 -27.72 -24.71 -51.74
C ASN A 64 -28.98 -24.25 -50.97
N GLU A 65 -29.31 -22.98 -51.21
CA GLU A 65 -30.59 -22.41 -51.63
C GLU A 65 -31.94 -22.90 -51.03
N SER A 66 -32.59 -21.91 -50.43
CA SER A 66 -33.96 -21.46 -50.71
C SER A 66 -35.16 -22.17 -50.06
N SER A 67 -35.99 -21.35 -49.40
CA SER A 67 -37.34 -20.95 -49.89
C SER A 67 -38.46 -21.06 -48.84
N TYR A 68 -39.24 -19.95 -48.74
CA TYR A 68 -40.63 -19.73 -48.28
C TYR A 68 -41.12 -20.45 -46.99
N ALA A 69 -41.93 -19.86 -46.09
CA ALA A 69 -43.10 -19.04 -46.34
C ALA A 69 -43.57 -18.32 -45.06
N ASN A 70 -44.23 -17.18 -45.27
CA ASN A 70 -45.10 -16.52 -44.30
C ASN A 70 -46.31 -17.40 -43.94
N SER A 71 -46.68 -17.41 -42.66
CA SER A 71 -48.09 -17.53 -42.27
C SER A 71 -48.33 -16.74 -40.99
N ALA A 72 -49.45 -16.03 -41.00
CA ALA A 72 -49.89 -15.08 -40.00
C ALA A 72 -51.11 -15.62 -39.24
N PHE A 73 -51.32 -15.04 -38.05
CA PHE A 73 -52.52 -15.07 -37.20
C PHE A 73 -52.85 -16.38 -36.45
N ASP A 74 -52.90 -16.31 -35.11
CA ASP A 74 -54.18 -16.02 -34.44
C ASP A 74 -54.01 -15.50 -32.99
N GLU A 75 -54.88 -14.57 -32.60
CA GLU A 75 -54.99 -13.93 -31.28
C GLU A 75 -55.89 -14.76 -30.35
N SER A 76 -55.53 -14.87 -29.06
CA SER A 76 -56.54 -15.00 -27.99
C SER A 76 -56.03 -14.41 -26.66
N THR A 77 -56.36 -13.12 -26.50
CA THR A 77 -56.99 -12.49 -25.33
C THR A 77 -56.50 -12.83 -23.91
N THR A 78 -55.61 -11.96 -23.42
CA THR A 78 -55.73 -11.17 -22.18
C THR A 78 -56.56 -11.70 -21.00
N THR A 79 -55.85 -11.96 -19.88
CA THR A 79 -56.29 -11.48 -18.56
C THR A 79 -55.18 -10.64 -17.94
N LEU A 80 -55.44 -9.33 -17.85
CA LEU A 80 -54.65 -8.33 -17.14
C LEU A 80 -54.73 -8.58 -15.63
N SER A 81 -53.64 -9.00 -15.01
CA SER A 81 -53.42 -8.79 -13.57
C SER A 81 -52.41 -7.65 -13.40
N GLN A 82 -52.87 -6.60 -12.71
CA GLN A 82 -52.23 -5.31 -12.45
C GLN A 82 -50.81 -5.41 -11.85
N PRO A 83 -49.99 -4.34 -12.01
CA PRO A 83 -48.65 -4.28 -11.44
C PRO A 83 -48.72 -4.25 -9.91
N VAL A 84 -48.08 -5.23 -9.27
CA VAL A 84 -47.85 -5.22 -7.82
C VAL A 84 -46.84 -4.12 -7.52
N GLY A 85 -47.24 -3.11 -6.75
CA GLY A 85 -46.43 -1.93 -6.45
C GLY A 85 -45.15 -2.21 -5.63
N PRO A 86 -44.20 -1.27 -5.58
CA PRO A 86 -42.90 -1.48 -4.95
C PRO A 86 -42.93 -1.02 -3.48
N ALA A 87 -43.46 -1.81 -2.54
CA ALA A 87 -43.38 -1.43 -1.11
C ALA A 87 -43.66 -2.53 -0.06
N GLU A 88 -43.75 -3.82 -0.42
CA GLU A 88 -43.91 -4.86 0.61
C GLU A 88 -42.88 -5.97 0.37
N HIS A 89 -41.83 -6.03 1.20
CA HIS A 89 -41.08 -7.24 1.64
C HIS A 89 -39.58 -7.08 1.95
N LEU A 90 -39.06 -5.88 2.25
CA LEU A 90 -37.72 -5.73 2.82
C LEU A 90 -37.80 -5.05 4.20
N ARG A 91 -38.14 -5.83 5.23
CA ARG A 91 -37.91 -5.46 6.63
C ARG A 91 -36.50 -5.92 7.01
N ALA A 92 -35.75 -5.04 7.69
CA ALA A 92 -34.40 -5.28 8.20
C ALA A 92 -34.25 -6.68 8.81
N LEU A 93 -33.20 -7.40 8.40
CA LEU A 93 -32.91 -8.70 9.01
C LEU A 93 -32.34 -8.56 10.40
N ILE A 94 -33.00 -9.25 11.31
CA ILE A 94 -32.41 -9.73 12.55
C ILE A 94 -31.60 -10.98 12.18
N ILE A 95 -30.27 -10.87 12.10
CA ILE A 95 -29.40 -12.04 12.09
C ILE A 95 -29.31 -12.53 13.53
N ASN A 96 -30.07 -13.58 13.87
CA ASN A 96 -29.94 -14.24 15.17
C ASN A 96 -28.60 -14.97 15.21
N ARG A 97 -27.69 -14.52 16.10
CA ARG A 97 -26.41 -15.18 16.36
C ARG A 97 -26.67 -16.61 16.85
N PRO A 98 -26.21 -17.66 16.14
CA PRO A 98 -26.01 -18.95 16.78
C PRO A 98 -24.90 -18.76 17.83
N THR A 99 -25.11 -19.16 19.08
CA THR A 99 -24.04 -19.18 20.08
C THR A 99 -22.87 -19.98 19.51
N ALA A 100 -21.61 -19.62 19.79
CA ALA A 100 -20.44 -20.30 19.22
C ALA A 100 -20.45 -21.84 19.41
N GLN A 101 -21.16 -22.31 20.45
CA GLN A 101 -21.40 -23.73 20.76
C GLN A 101 -22.38 -24.45 19.80
N MET A 102 -23.10 -23.72 18.94
CA MET A 102 -24.08 -24.24 17.99
C MET A 102 -23.59 -24.23 16.54
N ILE A 103 -22.36 -23.77 16.26
CA ILE A 103 -21.82 -23.74 14.90
C ILE A 103 -21.30 -25.13 14.53
N THR A 104 -21.95 -25.79 13.58
CA THR A 104 -21.54 -27.10 13.07
C THR A 104 -20.83 -26.98 11.72
N THR A 105 -19.92 -27.90 11.42
CA THR A 105 -19.33 -27.99 10.08
C THR A 105 -20.37 -28.51 9.09
N PHE A 106 -20.53 -27.82 7.96
CA PHE A 106 -21.39 -28.26 6.87
C PHE A 106 -20.79 -29.52 6.22
N ARG A 107 -21.63 -30.53 5.98
CA ARG A 107 -21.28 -31.72 5.19
C ARG A 107 -22.22 -31.86 4.01
N LEU A 108 -21.66 -32.24 2.87
CA LEU A 108 -22.46 -32.58 1.70
C LEU A 108 -23.24 -33.88 1.97
N GLN A 109 -24.53 -33.89 1.63
CA GLN A 109 -25.38 -35.07 1.81
C GLN A 109 -25.24 -36.11 0.68
N LYS A 110 -24.69 -35.69 -0.46
CA LYS A 110 -24.44 -36.50 -1.65
C LYS A 110 -22.98 -36.32 -2.08
N THR A 111 -22.38 -37.35 -2.65
CA THR A 111 -21.07 -37.21 -3.29
C THR A 111 -21.16 -36.32 -4.53
N ARG A 112 -20.04 -35.75 -4.98
CA ARG A 112 -20.05 -34.86 -6.17
C ARG A 112 -20.50 -35.60 -7.43
N GLU A 113 -20.21 -36.89 -7.49
CA GLU A 113 -20.56 -37.81 -8.58
C GLU A 113 -22.06 -38.14 -8.60
N GLU A 114 -22.74 -38.08 -7.45
CA GLU A 114 -24.17 -38.34 -7.30
C GLU A 114 -25.04 -37.09 -7.54
N MET A 115 -24.45 -35.89 -7.50
CA MET A 115 -25.17 -34.64 -7.70
C MET A 115 -25.38 -34.33 -9.18
N THR A 116 -26.61 -33.96 -9.55
CA THR A 116 -26.87 -33.44 -10.89
C THR A 116 -26.23 -32.05 -11.05
N GLN A 117 -25.98 -31.64 -12.29
CA GLN A 117 -25.43 -30.32 -12.59
C GLN A 117 -26.32 -29.19 -12.02
N GLU A 118 -27.64 -29.33 -12.08
CA GLU A 118 -28.59 -28.38 -11.49
C GLU A 118 -28.49 -28.32 -9.96
N GLU A 119 -28.31 -29.46 -9.28
CA GLU A 119 -28.13 -29.50 -7.82
C GLU A 119 -26.83 -28.78 -7.41
N VAL A 120 -25.76 -28.95 -8.18
CA VAL A 120 -24.49 -28.25 -7.95
C VAL A 120 -24.66 -26.75 -8.15
N VAL A 121 -25.26 -26.32 -9.26
CA VAL A 121 -25.54 -24.90 -9.55
C VAL A 121 -26.39 -24.28 -8.44
N LYS A 122 -27.44 -24.99 -8.00
CA LYS A 122 -28.30 -24.55 -6.90
C LYS A 122 -27.51 -24.40 -5.60
N PHE A 123 -26.62 -25.34 -5.28
CA PHE A 123 -25.81 -25.26 -4.07
C PHE A 123 -24.80 -24.09 -4.12
N VAL A 124 -24.09 -23.90 -5.23
CA VAL A 124 -23.08 -22.83 -5.33
C VAL A 124 -23.68 -21.42 -5.34
N LEU A 125 -24.93 -21.29 -5.79
CA LEU A 125 -25.64 -20.02 -5.83
C LEU A 125 -26.41 -19.71 -4.54
N ASN A 126 -26.83 -20.69 -3.75
CA ASN A 126 -27.67 -20.42 -2.56
C ASN A 126 -26.85 -20.21 -1.28
N PRO A 127 -27.29 -19.30 -0.38
CA PRO A 127 -26.69 -19.13 0.93
C PRO A 127 -26.63 -20.45 1.70
N VAL A 128 -25.55 -20.64 2.45
CA VAL A 128 -25.44 -21.80 3.35
C VAL A 128 -26.41 -21.68 4.53
N PRO A 129 -26.86 -22.79 5.13
CA PRO A 129 -27.74 -22.75 6.28
C PRO A 129 -27.16 -21.94 7.46
N GLN A 130 -28.02 -21.25 8.21
CA GLN A 130 -27.60 -20.54 9.42
C GLN A 130 -27.01 -21.52 10.44
N GLY A 131 -25.95 -21.10 11.14
CA GLY A 131 -25.25 -21.94 12.11
C GLY A 131 -24.33 -23.00 11.50
N GLN A 132 -24.20 -23.07 10.17
CA GLN A 132 -23.26 -23.99 9.53
C GLN A 132 -22.07 -23.26 8.93
N LYS A 133 -20.88 -23.83 9.12
CA LYS A 133 -19.63 -23.35 8.54
C LYS A 133 -19.15 -24.31 7.46
N VAL A 134 -18.94 -23.80 6.26
CA VAL A 134 -18.33 -24.58 5.17
C VAL A 134 -16.83 -24.35 5.21
N LEU A 135 -16.06 -25.45 5.25
CA LEU A 135 -14.60 -25.41 5.17
C LEU A 135 -14.19 -25.73 3.74
N CYS A 136 -13.33 -24.89 3.16
CA CYS A 136 -12.86 -25.10 1.80
C CYS A 136 -11.36 -24.86 1.66
N LYS A 137 -10.83 -25.40 0.56
CA LYS A 137 -9.47 -25.22 0.10
C LYS A 137 -9.48 -24.67 -1.32
N ILE A 138 -8.62 -23.69 -1.58
CA ILE A 138 -8.36 -23.16 -2.91
C ILE A 138 -6.94 -23.56 -3.31
N THR A 139 -6.82 -24.22 -4.45
CA THR A 139 -5.54 -24.59 -5.06
C THR A 139 -5.33 -23.76 -6.33
N ARG A 140 -4.12 -23.24 -6.52
CA ARG A 140 -3.73 -22.45 -7.69
C ARG A 140 -2.77 -23.24 -8.57
N SER A 141 -3.13 -23.51 -9.83
CA SER A 141 -2.20 -24.06 -10.82
C SER A 141 -1.58 -22.94 -11.70
N LYS A 142 -0.30 -23.10 -12.05
CA LYS A 142 0.51 -22.18 -12.86
C LYS A 142 1.17 -22.89 -14.06
N ASP A 143 0.51 -23.86 -14.69
CA ASP A 143 1.15 -24.69 -15.72
C ASP A 143 1.45 -23.95 -17.05
N GLY A 144 2.66 -24.14 -17.60
CA GLY A 144 3.08 -23.67 -18.93
C GLY A 144 2.98 -22.14 -19.14
N PHE A 145 2.34 -21.72 -20.25
CA PHE A 145 1.96 -20.32 -20.51
C PHE A 145 0.94 -19.76 -19.48
N GLY A 146 0.45 -20.59 -18.56
CA GLY A 146 -0.45 -20.26 -17.44
C GLY A 146 0.20 -19.46 -16.30
N LYS A 147 1.52 -19.21 -16.32
CA LYS A 147 2.17 -18.29 -15.35
C LYS A 147 1.57 -16.88 -15.32
N LEU A 148 1.03 -16.41 -16.45
CA LEU A 148 0.37 -15.09 -16.55
C LEU A 148 -1.12 -15.10 -16.19
N TYR A 149 -1.77 -16.27 -16.27
CA TYR A 149 -3.21 -16.45 -16.07
C TYR A 149 -3.49 -17.74 -15.29
N PRO A 150 -3.20 -17.74 -13.98
CA PRO A 150 -3.36 -18.93 -13.14
C PRO A 150 -4.80 -19.40 -13.10
N GLN A 151 -4.95 -20.70 -12.91
CA GLN A 151 -6.23 -21.37 -12.68
C GLN A 151 -6.41 -21.61 -11.18
N TYR A 152 -7.64 -21.50 -10.71
CA TYR A 152 -8.01 -21.68 -9.31
C TYR A 152 -9.07 -22.75 -9.21
N GLU A 153 -8.89 -23.70 -8.30
CA GLU A 153 -9.87 -24.73 -7.99
C GLU A 153 -10.28 -24.62 -6.53
N LEU A 154 -11.58 -24.61 -6.28
CA LEU A 154 -12.20 -24.64 -4.97
C LEU A 154 -12.68 -26.06 -4.68
N SER A 155 -12.29 -26.59 -3.54
CA SER A 155 -12.80 -27.85 -3.00
C SER A 155 -13.34 -27.67 -1.60
N ILE A 156 -14.42 -28.36 -1.25
CA ILE A 156 -14.89 -28.51 0.13
C ILE A 156 -13.98 -29.53 0.82
N GLU A 157 -13.58 -29.21 2.05
CA GLU A 157 -12.87 -30.14 2.93
C GLU A 157 -13.92 -30.89 3.75
N ASP A 158 -13.99 -32.21 3.57
CA ASP A 158 -14.82 -33.09 4.39
C ASP A 158 -13.95 -34.08 5.15
N THR A 159 -14.02 -34.02 6.47
CA THR A 159 -13.30 -34.91 7.37
C THR A 159 -14.22 -36.06 7.74
N SER A 160 -13.88 -37.26 7.28
CA SER A 160 -14.59 -38.50 7.64
C SER A 160 -14.51 -38.78 9.15
N GLU A 161 -15.40 -39.64 9.66
CA GLU A 161 -15.39 -40.05 11.08
C GLU A 161 -14.07 -40.73 11.51
N ASN A 162 -13.29 -41.25 10.54
CA ASN A 162 -12.00 -41.89 10.75
C ASN A 162 -10.81 -40.90 10.75
N GLY A 163 -11.07 -39.60 10.56
CA GLY A 163 -10.04 -38.55 10.52
C GLY A 163 -9.34 -38.37 9.18
N GLU A 164 -9.75 -39.09 8.12
CA GLU A 164 -9.24 -38.88 6.76
C GLU A 164 -9.91 -37.65 6.14
N GLU A 165 -9.09 -36.70 5.67
CA GLU A 165 -9.52 -35.51 4.93
C GLU A 165 -9.76 -35.84 3.46
N THR A 166 -10.99 -35.69 3.00
CA THR A 166 -11.37 -35.78 1.60
C THR A 166 -11.62 -34.38 1.03
N LYS A 167 -11.27 -34.20 -0.25
CA LYS A 167 -11.45 -32.93 -0.96
C LYS A 167 -12.44 -33.12 -2.09
N ILE A 168 -13.58 -32.44 -1.99
CA ILE A 168 -14.66 -32.54 -2.97
C ILE A 168 -14.61 -31.28 -3.85
N PHE A 169 -14.25 -31.44 -5.12
CA PHE A 169 -14.18 -30.32 -6.08
C PHE A 169 -15.56 -29.67 -6.27
N LEU A 170 -15.60 -28.33 -6.28
CA LEU A 170 -16.84 -27.57 -6.36
C LEU A 170 -16.86 -26.53 -7.49
N LEU A 171 -15.84 -25.67 -7.57
CA LEU A 171 -15.76 -24.60 -8.56
C LEU A 171 -14.34 -24.51 -9.11
N ALA A 172 -14.21 -24.09 -10.36
CA ALA A 172 -12.95 -23.63 -10.92
C ALA A 172 -13.09 -22.21 -11.45
N ALA A 173 -11.98 -21.48 -11.51
CA ALA A 173 -11.96 -20.13 -12.06
C ALA A 173 -10.68 -19.86 -12.83
N ARG A 174 -10.83 -19.11 -13.92
CA ARG A 174 -9.71 -18.64 -14.75
C ARG A 174 -9.88 -17.19 -15.10
N LYS A 175 -8.78 -16.44 -15.06
CA LYS A 175 -8.73 -15.08 -15.59
C LYS A 175 -8.73 -15.12 -17.13
N ARG A 176 -9.66 -14.40 -17.78
CA ARG A 176 -9.70 -14.29 -19.24
C ARG A 176 -8.43 -13.63 -19.76
N LYS A 177 -7.92 -14.17 -20.88
CA LYS A 177 -6.82 -13.55 -21.64
C LYS A 177 -7.36 -12.29 -22.34
N LYS A 178 -6.48 -11.31 -22.62
CA LYS A 178 -6.78 -10.10 -23.43
C LYS A 178 -7.83 -9.11 -22.85
N SER A 179 -8.24 -9.23 -21.59
CA SER A 179 -9.13 -8.22 -20.96
C SER A 179 -8.33 -7.01 -20.41
N LYS A 180 -8.80 -5.78 -20.65
CA LYS A 180 -8.17 -4.54 -20.10
C LYS A 180 -8.28 -4.46 -18.57
N SER A 181 -9.37 -4.99 -18.02
CA SER A 181 -9.60 -5.15 -16.59
C SER A 181 -9.54 -6.62 -16.17
N SER A 182 -9.52 -6.88 -14.87
CA SER A 182 -9.49 -8.24 -14.35
C SER A 182 -10.86 -8.88 -14.51
N HIS A 183 -10.91 -9.94 -15.29
CA HIS A 183 -12.14 -10.66 -15.60
C HIS A 183 -11.93 -12.15 -15.34
N TYR A 184 -12.60 -12.69 -14.32
CA TYR A 184 -12.60 -14.11 -14.02
C TYR A 184 -13.91 -14.73 -14.46
N VAL A 185 -13.84 -15.91 -15.06
CA VAL A 185 -14.99 -16.80 -15.31
C VAL A 185 -14.94 -17.92 -14.29
N ILE A 186 -16.07 -18.22 -13.67
CA ILE A 186 -16.22 -19.26 -12.65
C ILE A 186 -17.13 -20.36 -13.20
N THR A 187 -16.68 -21.61 -13.09
CA THR A 187 -17.34 -22.80 -13.63
C THR A 187 -17.52 -23.87 -12.55
N THR A 188 -18.51 -24.74 -12.70
CA THR A 188 -18.69 -25.95 -11.86
C THR A 188 -17.87 -27.14 -12.33
N ASP A 189 -17.32 -27.04 -13.54
CA ASP A 189 -16.49 -28.06 -14.15
C ASP A 189 -15.02 -27.71 -13.99
N ARG A 190 -14.16 -28.73 -13.91
CA ARG A 190 -12.71 -28.54 -13.96
C ARG A 190 -12.32 -27.95 -15.30
N LEU A 191 -11.36 -27.04 -15.28
CA LEU A 191 -10.95 -26.30 -16.48
C LEU A 191 -10.19 -27.22 -17.45
N SER A 192 -10.85 -27.66 -18.51
CA SER A 192 -10.26 -28.34 -19.67
C SER A 192 -10.17 -27.38 -20.86
N ALA A 193 -9.65 -27.84 -22.02
CA ALA A 193 -9.54 -27.01 -23.22
C ALA A 193 -10.90 -26.47 -23.70
N ASN A 194 -12.00 -27.22 -23.50
CA ASN A 194 -13.35 -26.88 -23.92
C ASN A 194 -14.29 -26.81 -22.70
N VAL A 195 -14.43 -25.60 -22.14
CA VAL A 195 -15.42 -25.35 -21.07
C VAL A 195 -16.79 -25.16 -21.72
N SER A 196 -17.75 -26.03 -21.40
CA SER A 196 -19.14 -25.86 -21.85
C SER A 196 -19.73 -24.56 -21.30
N SER A 197 -20.47 -23.81 -22.14
CA SER A 197 -21.19 -22.59 -21.73
C SER A 197 -22.11 -22.83 -20.54
N ASP A 198 -22.64 -24.05 -20.42
CA ASP A 198 -23.64 -24.44 -19.42
C ASP A 198 -23.01 -24.69 -18.05
N SER A 199 -21.69 -24.87 -18.00
CA SER A 199 -20.93 -25.02 -16.75
C SER A 199 -20.58 -23.68 -16.09
N ILE A 200 -20.76 -22.56 -16.79
CA ILE A 200 -20.44 -21.23 -16.28
C ILE A 200 -21.54 -20.78 -15.32
N VAL A 201 -21.16 -20.46 -14.09
CA VAL A 201 -22.10 -20.04 -13.03
C VAL A 201 -21.91 -18.60 -12.59
N GLY A 202 -20.74 -18.01 -12.83
CA GLY A 202 -20.50 -16.63 -12.44
C GLY A 202 -19.30 -15.98 -13.09
N LYS A 203 -19.24 -14.66 -12.96
CA LYS A 203 -18.17 -13.81 -13.50
C LYS A 203 -17.75 -12.79 -12.45
N VAL A 204 -16.45 -12.51 -12.34
CA VAL A 204 -15.93 -11.42 -11.50
C VAL A 204 -15.25 -10.40 -12.39
N ARG A 205 -15.62 -9.13 -12.28
CA ARG A 205 -15.13 -8.03 -13.11
C ARG A 205 -14.57 -6.92 -12.24
N SER A 206 -13.37 -6.43 -12.55
CA SER A 206 -12.78 -5.28 -11.89
C SER A 206 -12.99 -3.98 -12.66
N ASN A 207 -12.89 -2.85 -11.96
CA ASN A 207 -12.58 -1.57 -12.60
C ASN A 207 -11.14 -1.57 -13.15
N PHE A 208 -10.77 -0.54 -13.91
CA PHE A 208 -9.44 -0.43 -14.51
C PHE A 208 -8.30 -0.46 -13.47
N LEU A 209 -8.48 0.17 -12.32
CA LEU A 209 -7.46 0.23 -11.26
C LEU A 209 -7.34 -1.07 -10.45
N GLY A 210 -8.32 -1.98 -10.54
CA GLY A 210 -8.37 -3.17 -9.69
C GLY A 210 -8.65 -2.85 -8.23
N THR A 211 -9.39 -1.77 -7.95
CA THR A 211 -9.80 -1.35 -6.61
C THR A 211 -11.28 -1.62 -6.32
N ALA A 212 -12.08 -1.88 -7.35
CA ALA A 212 -13.49 -2.28 -7.22
C ALA A 212 -13.74 -3.52 -8.08
N PHE A 213 -14.53 -4.45 -7.57
CA PHE A 213 -14.92 -5.68 -8.24
C PHE A 213 -16.42 -5.89 -8.10
N ALA A 214 -17.08 -6.29 -9.17
CA ALA A 214 -18.47 -6.76 -9.16
C ALA A 214 -18.51 -8.26 -9.48
N ILE A 215 -19.41 -8.96 -8.81
CA ILE A 215 -19.62 -10.40 -8.88
C ILE A 215 -21.00 -10.61 -9.50
N TYR A 216 -21.04 -11.33 -10.62
CA TYR A 216 -22.27 -11.58 -11.38
C TYR A 216 -22.57 -13.06 -11.47
N SER A 217 -23.86 -13.40 -11.55
CA SER A 217 -24.29 -14.72 -12.03
C SER A 217 -23.99 -14.88 -13.53
N ASN A 218 -24.14 -16.10 -14.05
CA ASN A 218 -24.23 -16.27 -15.50
C ASN A 218 -25.53 -15.62 -16.02
N GLY A 219 -25.44 -14.97 -17.18
CA GLY A 219 -26.53 -14.18 -17.75
C GLY A 219 -26.04 -13.04 -18.65
N ARG A 220 -26.97 -12.45 -19.40
CA ARG A 220 -26.74 -11.31 -20.29
C ARG A 220 -26.55 -10.00 -19.52
N ASN A 221 -25.74 -9.10 -20.05
CA ASN A 221 -25.49 -7.80 -19.43
C ASN A 221 -26.67 -6.85 -19.73
N PRO A 222 -27.38 -6.31 -18.72
CA PRO A 222 -28.51 -5.41 -18.95
C PRO A 222 -28.12 -4.11 -19.69
N PHE A 223 -26.86 -3.69 -19.59
CA PHE A 223 -26.37 -2.46 -20.22
C PHE A 223 -25.98 -2.61 -21.70
N LYS A 224 -25.91 -3.84 -22.23
CA LYS A 224 -25.56 -4.09 -23.64
C LYS A 224 -26.81 -4.55 -24.40
N ARG A 225 -27.04 -3.96 -25.58
CA ARG A 225 -28.04 -4.44 -26.54
C ARG A 225 -27.48 -5.70 -27.22
N GLU A 226 -27.68 -6.85 -26.60
CA GLU A 226 -27.45 -8.15 -27.24
C GLU A 226 -28.71 -8.55 -28.03
N PRO A 227 -28.58 -9.21 -29.20
CA PRO A 227 -29.75 -9.68 -29.94
C PRO A 227 -30.57 -10.64 -29.08
N GLU A 228 -31.90 -10.53 -29.14
CA GLU A 228 -32.86 -11.35 -28.38
C GLU A 228 -32.73 -12.86 -28.63
N SER A 229 -31.91 -13.28 -29.60
CA SER A 229 -31.60 -14.68 -29.91
C SER A 229 -30.67 -15.38 -28.91
N THR A 230 -30.15 -14.67 -27.90
CA THR A 230 -29.37 -15.28 -26.81
C THR A 230 -30.29 -15.76 -25.70
N ALA A 231 -30.42 -17.07 -25.53
CA ALA A 231 -31.35 -17.73 -24.59
C ALA A 231 -31.05 -17.52 -23.08
N LEU A 232 -30.16 -16.61 -22.70
CA LEU A 232 -29.71 -16.42 -21.32
C LEU A 232 -30.49 -15.28 -20.61
N PRO A 233 -30.90 -15.48 -19.34
CA PRO A 233 -31.58 -14.44 -18.55
C PRO A 233 -30.65 -13.26 -18.23
N ILE A 234 -31.24 -12.13 -17.83
CA ILE A 234 -30.47 -10.98 -17.32
C ILE A 234 -29.67 -11.43 -16.08
N ARG A 235 -28.36 -11.13 -16.08
CA ARG A 235 -27.48 -11.50 -14.96
C ARG A 235 -27.88 -10.80 -13.67
N GLU A 236 -27.70 -11.49 -12.56
CA GLU A 236 -27.82 -10.93 -11.21
C GLU A 236 -26.47 -10.39 -10.74
N GLU A 237 -26.49 -9.30 -9.97
CA GLU A 237 -25.32 -8.85 -9.21
C GLU A 237 -25.36 -9.50 -7.83
N LEU A 238 -24.41 -10.41 -7.58
CA LEU A 238 -24.38 -11.25 -6.39
C LEU A 238 -23.57 -10.64 -5.25
N GLY A 239 -22.72 -9.66 -5.54
CA GLY A 239 -21.87 -9.01 -4.57
C GLY A 239 -20.87 -8.05 -5.22
N ALA A 240 -20.25 -7.21 -4.42
CA ALA A 240 -19.15 -6.36 -4.84
C ALA A 240 -18.07 -6.28 -3.76
N VAL A 241 -16.84 -5.99 -4.18
CA VAL A 241 -15.70 -5.80 -3.29
C VAL A 241 -15.02 -4.48 -3.63
N VAL A 242 -14.81 -3.63 -2.64
CA VAL A 242 -14.11 -2.36 -2.76
C VAL A 242 -12.88 -2.40 -1.86
N TYR A 243 -11.73 -2.05 -2.42
CA TYR A 243 -10.46 -1.94 -1.71
C TYR A 243 -10.06 -0.48 -1.60
N ASP A 244 -9.76 -0.04 -0.38
CA ASP A 244 -9.23 1.28 -0.16
C ASP A 244 -7.80 1.37 -0.75
N PRO A 245 -7.48 2.46 -1.47
CA PRO A 245 -6.12 2.69 -1.91
C PRO A 245 -5.22 2.89 -0.69
N ASN A 246 -4.03 2.26 -0.71
CA ASN A 246 -3.04 2.49 0.34
C ASN A 246 -2.63 3.97 0.34
N ILE A 247 -2.91 4.68 1.43
CA ILE A 247 -2.39 6.02 1.66
C ILE A 247 -0.88 5.91 1.92
N LEU A 248 -0.12 6.85 1.35
CA LEU A 248 1.34 6.91 1.38
C LEU A 248 1.89 6.63 2.79
N GLY A 249 2.66 5.56 2.95
CA GLY A 249 3.37 5.24 4.20
C GLY A 249 2.75 4.15 5.09
N PHE A 250 1.50 3.73 4.85
CA PHE A 250 0.89 2.65 5.64
C PHE A 250 1.31 1.27 5.12
N LYS A 251 1.95 0.46 5.98
CA LYS A 251 2.29 -0.95 5.72
C LYS A 251 1.31 -1.84 6.47
N GLY A 252 0.21 -2.21 5.84
CA GLY A 252 -0.78 -3.13 6.41
C GLY A 252 -1.69 -3.72 5.32
N PRO A 253 -2.55 -4.71 5.67
CA PRO A 253 -3.63 -5.18 4.79
C PRO A 253 -4.52 -3.99 4.39
N ARG A 254 -4.89 -3.90 3.11
CA ARG A 254 -5.81 -2.86 2.62
C ARG A 254 -7.15 -3.02 3.32
N LYS A 255 -7.80 -1.91 3.67
CA LYS A 255 -9.20 -1.94 4.09
C LYS A 255 -10.04 -2.42 2.90
N MET A 256 -10.88 -3.41 3.16
CA MET A 256 -11.67 -4.14 2.20
C MET A 256 -13.11 -4.08 2.67
N THR A 257 -13.98 -3.61 1.79
CA THR A 257 -15.43 -3.52 1.99
C THR A 257 -16.08 -4.52 1.05
N VAL A 258 -16.87 -5.44 1.61
CA VAL A 258 -17.66 -6.41 0.85
C VAL A 258 -19.11 -5.97 0.92
N LEU A 259 -19.73 -5.81 -0.24
CA LEU A 259 -21.12 -5.41 -0.40
C LEU A 259 -21.91 -6.62 -0.86
N LEU A 260 -22.92 -7.02 -0.10
CA LEU A 260 -23.89 -8.04 -0.48
C LEU A 260 -25.29 -7.43 -0.44
N ILE A 261 -26.27 -8.05 -1.12
CA ILE A 261 -27.66 -7.66 -0.92
C ILE A 261 -28.16 -8.20 0.43
N GLY A 262 -29.00 -7.43 1.13
CA GLY A 262 -29.68 -7.87 2.33
C GLY A 262 -30.57 -9.08 2.05
N MET A 263 -30.69 -9.98 3.02
CA MET A 263 -31.51 -11.18 2.85
C MET A 263 -33.01 -10.84 2.98
N THR A 264 -33.89 -11.80 2.73
CA THR A 264 -35.32 -11.68 3.05
C THR A 264 -35.60 -12.15 4.48
N LYS A 265 -36.81 -11.88 5.00
CA LYS A 265 -37.27 -12.37 6.32
C LYS A 265 -37.19 -13.90 6.47
N HIS A 266 -37.20 -14.64 5.37
CA HIS A 266 -37.08 -16.11 5.33
C HIS A 266 -35.65 -16.59 5.19
N GLY A 267 -34.67 -15.68 5.22
CA GLY A 267 -33.26 -15.99 5.10
C GLY A 267 -32.79 -16.29 3.67
N ALA A 268 -33.64 -16.09 2.65
CA ALA A 268 -33.27 -16.26 1.24
C ALA A 268 -32.70 -14.97 0.64
N ARG A 269 -31.81 -15.08 -0.35
CA ARG A 269 -31.26 -13.91 -1.06
C ARG A 269 -32.30 -13.41 -2.08
N PRO A 270 -32.68 -12.12 -2.08
CA PRO A 270 -33.54 -11.57 -3.12
C PRO A 270 -32.81 -11.56 -4.47
N VAL A 271 -33.56 -11.70 -5.55
CA VAL A 271 -33.06 -11.51 -6.92
C VAL A 271 -32.71 -10.03 -7.10
N PHE A 272 -31.49 -9.75 -7.54
CA PHE A 272 -31.00 -8.38 -7.67
C PHE A 272 -30.38 -8.15 -9.06
N ARG A 273 -31.07 -7.37 -9.89
CA ARG A 273 -30.74 -7.10 -11.30
C ARG A 273 -30.78 -5.59 -11.54
N PRO A 274 -29.69 -4.86 -11.28
CA PRO A 274 -29.67 -3.42 -11.47
C PRO A 274 -29.78 -3.08 -12.97
N GLU A 275 -30.61 -2.09 -13.29
CA GLU A 275 -30.81 -1.61 -14.67
C GLU A 275 -30.00 -0.32 -14.95
N THR A 276 -29.57 0.36 -13.89
CA THR A 276 -28.75 1.58 -13.96
C THR A 276 -27.47 1.44 -13.12
N ASP A 277 -26.42 2.21 -13.44
CA ASP A 277 -25.17 2.19 -12.67
C ASP A 277 -25.37 2.65 -11.22
N ALA A 278 -26.33 3.54 -10.97
CA ALA A 278 -26.69 4.02 -9.63
C ALA A 278 -27.33 2.91 -8.77
N GLU A 279 -28.05 1.99 -9.40
CA GLU A 279 -28.70 0.87 -8.71
C GLU A 279 -27.75 -0.27 -8.36
N THR A 280 -26.57 -0.35 -8.98
CA THR A 280 -25.57 -1.39 -8.65
C THR A 280 -25.17 -1.34 -7.18
N LEU A 281 -24.63 -2.43 -6.62
CA LEU A 281 -24.20 -2.43 -5.21
C LEU A 281 -23.18 -1.34 -4.92
N ILE A 282 -22.23 -1.13 -5.84
CA ILE A 282 -21.23 -0.05 -5.75
C ILE A 282 -21.91 1.32 -5.89
N GLY A 283 -22.87 1.47 -6.81
CA GLY A 283 -23.64 2.70 -6.99
C GLY A 283 -24.41 3.10 -5.73
N LYS A 284 -25.19 2.18 -5.17
CA LYS A 284 -25.92 2.37 -3.90
C LYS A 284 -24.99 2.73 -2.75
N PHE A 285 -23.86 2.04 -2.63
CA PHE A 285 -22.86 2.34 -1.59
C PHE A 285 -22.26 3.75 -1.76
N LYS A 286 -21.96 4.17 -3.00
CA LYS A 286 -21.47 5.54 -3.28
C LYS A 286 -22.50 6.62 -2.91
N ASN A 287 -23.79 6.34 -3.15
CA ASN A 287 -24.88 7.27 -2.86
C ASN A 287 -25.31 7.27 -1.38
N GLY A 288 -24.69 6.43 -0.53
CA GLY A 288 -25.09 6.28 0.87
C GLY A 288 -26.41 5.53 1.07
N GLU A 289 -26.91 4.83 0.04
CA GLU A 289 -28.15 4.07 0.06
C GLU A 289 -27.96 2.68 0.70
N HIS A 290 -27.79 2.66 2.03
CA HIS A 290 -27.40 1.45 2.76
C HIS A 290 -28.59 0.55 3.16
N ARG A 291 -29.82 0.91 2.80
CA ARG A 291 -31.05 0.25 3.32
C ARG A 291 -31.15 -1.23 2.95
N ASP A 292 -30.80 -1.55 1.70
CA ASP A 292 -30.98 -2.90 1.15
C ASP A 292 -29.66 -3.65 0.96
N ILE A 293 -28.53 -3.04 1.34
CA ILE A 293 -27.20 -3.62 1.18
C ILE A 293 -26.62 -4.00 2.55
N LEU A 294 -26.03 -5.18 2.60
CA LEU A 294 -25.22 -5.64 3.72
C LEU A 294 -23.77 -5.22 3.48
N VAL A 295 -23.29 -4.27 4.27
CA VAL A 295 -21.92 -3.76 4.21
C VAL A 295 -21.08 -4.52 5.24
N LEU A 296 -20.06 -5.22 4.75
CA LEU A 296 -19.13 -6.00 5.55
C LEU A 296 -17.71 -5.46 5.36
N HIS A 297 -16.85 -5.68 6.35
CA HIS A 297 -15.46 -5.22 6.31
C HIS A 297 -14.49 -6.32 6.69
N ASN A 298 -13.24 -6.19 6.24
CA ASN A 298 -12.19 -7.01 6.80
C ASN A 298 -11.94 -6.65 8.27
N LYS A 299 -11.88 -7.67 9.14
CA LYS A 299 -11.57 -7.51 10.55
C LYS A 299 -10.18 -6.91 10.71
N SER A 300 -10.10 -5.87 11.55
CA SER A 300 -8.81 -5.26 11.88
C SER A 300 -7.96 -6.23 12.71
N PRO A 301 -6.68 -6.44 12.35
CA PRO A 301 -5.76 -7.25 13.15
C PRO A 301 -5.66 -6.73 14.59
N GLN A 302 -5.54 -7.63 15.55
CA GLN A 302 -5.35 -7.28 16.96
C GLN A 302 -3.87 -7.43 17.34
N TRP A 303 -3.39 -6.58 18.24
CA TRP A 303 -2.05 -6.71 18.79
C TRP A 303 -1.94 -8.01 19.59
N ASN A 304 -0.95 -8.83 19.28
CA ASN A 304 -0.61 -10.02 20.05
C ASN A 304 0.72 -9.79 20.77
N GLU A 305 0.68 -9.90 22.11
CA GLU A 305 1.84 -9.66 22.97
C GLU A 305 2.91 -10.74 22.85
N GLU A 306 2.54 -12.00 22.59
CA GLU A 306 3.49 -13.11 22.43
C GLU A 306 4.30 -12.97 21.15
N THR A 307 3.65 -12.59 20.05
CA THR A 307 4.28 -12.44 18.73
C THR A 307 4.75 -11.01 18.46
N GLN A 308 4.53 -10.06 19.39
CA GLN A 308 4.84 -8.63 19.26
C GLN A 308 4.42 -8.04 17.90
N SER A 309 3.24 -8.42 17.44
CA SER A 309 2.75 -8.09 16.09
C SER A 309 1.23 -8.07 16.02
N TYR A 310 0.71 -7.31 15.05
CA TYR A 310 -0.71 -7.29 14.72
C TYR A 310 -1.09 -8.56 13.93
N VAL A 311 -1.93 -9.41 14.51
CA VAL A 311 -2.32 -10.70 13.94
C VAL A 311 -3.85 -10.89 13.99
N LEU A 312 -4.34 -11.75 13.10
CA LEU A 312 -5.70 -12.29 13.15
C LEU A 312 -5.64 -13.74 13.62
N ASN A 313 -6.56 -14.13 14.49
CA ASN A 313 -6.67 -15.52 14.92
C ASN A 313 -7.50 -16.33 13.91
N PHE A 314 -6.81 -17.17 13.14
CA PHE A 314 -7.44 -18.08 12.15
C PHE A 314 -7.74 -19.47 12.72
N SER A 315 -7.63 -19.69 14.04
CA SER A 315 -7.88 -20.98 14.68
C SER A 315 -7.12 -22.14 14.02
N GLY A 316 -5.85 -21.91 13.64
CA GLY A 316 -5.00 -22.89 12.98
C GLY A 316 -5.26 -23.10 11.49
N ARG A 317 -6.30 -22.49 10.89
CA ARG A 317 -6.63 -22.65 9.46
C ARG A 317 -5.63 -21.98 8.52
N VAL A 318 -4.84 -21.01 9.02
CA VAL A 318 -3.87 -20.24 8.22
C VAL A 318 -2.52 -20.33 8.90
N THR A 319 -1.51 -20.79 8.17
CA THR A 319 -0.17 -21.10 8.71
C THR A 319 0.92 -20.17 8.18
N LEU A 320 0.70 -19.50 7.04
CA LEU A 320 1.68 -18.61 6.42
C LEU A 320 1.21 -17.16 6.43
N ALA A 321 2.12 -16.24 6.78
CA ALA A 321 1.88 -14.81 6.69
C ALA A 321 1.68 -14.38 5.23
N SER A 322 0.60 -13.62 4.96
CA SER A 322 0.33 -13.05 3.64
C SER A 322 -0.53 -11.80 3.76
N VAL A 323 -0.31 -10.83 2.86
CA VAL A 323 -1.24 -9.69 2.66
C VAL A 323 -2.63 -10.13 2.17
N LYS A 324 -2.76 -11.40 1.76
CA LYS A 324 -4.02 -12.01 1.34
C LYS A 324 -4.80 -12.64 2.49
N ASN A 325 -4.24 -12.67 3.70
CA ASN A 325 -4.95 -13.24 4.85
C ASN A 325 -5.95 -12.21 5.38
N PHE A 326 -7.24 -12.56 5.42
CA PHE A 326 -8.28 -11.69 5.95
C PHE A 326 -9.44 -12.48 6.55
N GLN A 327 -10.19 -11.81 7.42
CA GLN A 327 -11.49 -12.27 7.94
C GLN A 327 -12.51 -11.18 7.60
N ILE A 328 -13.70 -11.55 7.12
CA ILE A 328 -14.80 -10.63 6.82
C ILE A 328 -15.83 -10.73 7.95
N VAL A 329 -16.23 -9.56 8.46
CA VAL A 329 -17.16 -9.40 9.58
C VAL A 329 -18.15 -8.28 9.28
N HIS A 330 -19.24 -8.25 10.04
CA HIS A 330 -20.11 -7.07 10.09
C HIS A 330 -19.67 -6.19 11.27
N ASP A 331 -19.71 -4.87 11.13
CA ASP A 331 -19.16 -3.95 12.16
C ASP A 331 -19.84 -4.07 13.52
N ASN A 332 -21.12 -4.43 13.53
CA ASN A 332 -21.89 -4.66 14.75
C ASN A 332 -21.63 -6.03 15.43
N ASP A 333 -20.97 -6.98 14.75
CA ASP A 333 -20.61 -8.28 15.33
C ASP A 333 -19.27 -8.76 14.76
N LEU A 334 -18.19 -8.37 15.44
CA LEU A 334 -16.81 -8.70 15.05
C LEU A 334 -16.42 -10.16 15.36
N ASP A 335 -17.22 -10.86 16.17
CA ASP A 335 -16.96 -12.25 16.55
C ASP A 335 -17.58 -13.24 15.55
N TYR A 336 -18.64 -12.82 14.87
CA TYR A 336 -19.23 -13.59 13.78
C TYR A 336 -18.40 -13.45 12.48
N ILE A 337 -17.43 -14.36 12.32
CA ILE A 337 -16.57 -14.42 11.13
C ILE A 337 -17.33 -14.99 9.94
N ILE A 338 -17.94 -14.13 9.13
CA ILE A 338 -18.73 -14.51 7.95
C ILE A 338 -17.87 -15.26 6.93
N MET A 339 -16.63 -14.82 6.74
CA MET A 339 -15.66 -15.47 5.86
C MET A 339 -14.27 -15.33 6.45
N GLN A 340 -13.45 -16.37 6.33
CA GLN A 340 -12.02 -16.27 6.56
C GLN A 340 -11.26 -16.89 5.40
N PHE A 341 -10.14 -16.26 5.05
CA PHE A 341 -9.32 -16.70 3.94
C PHE A 341 -7.85 -16.47 4.27
N GLY A 342 -7.01 -17.43 3.95
CA GLY A 342 -5.57 -17.24 4.13
C GLY A 342 -4.71 -18.35 3.56
N ARG A 343 -3.41 -18.07 3.51
CA ARG A 343 -2.41 -18.92 2.88
C ARG A 343 -1.93 -20.02 3.82
N VAL A 344 -1.86 -21.24 3.30
CA VAL A 344 -1.27 -22.39 4.02
C VAL A 344 0.00 -22.90 3.34
N GLU A 345 0.08 -22.81 2.02
CA GLU A 345 1.27 -23.18 1.24
C GLU A 345 1.48 -22.19 0.07
N GLU A 346 2.47 -22.43 -0.80
CA GLU A 346 2.78 -21.47 -1.87
C GLU A 346 1.57 -21.21 -2.78
N ASP A 347 0.87 -22.28 -3.16
CA ASP A 347 -0.23 -22.25 -4.12
C ASP A 347 -1.53 -22.83 -3.53
N THR A 348 -1.64 -22.82 -2.21
CA THR A 348 -2.78 -23.39 -1.50
C THR A 348 -3.25 -22.47 -0.37
N PHE A 349 -4.57 -22.30 -0.30
CA PHE A 349 -5.24 -21.36 0.60
C PHE A 349 -6.44 -22.06 1.25
N THR A 350 -6.73 -21.73 2.51
CA THR A 350 -7.99 -22.10 3.15
C THR A 350 -8.99 -20.98 2.96
N MET A 351 -10.26 -21.35 2.79
CA MET A 351 -11.38 -20.44 2.64
C MET A 351 -12.58 -21.02 3.38
N ASP A 352 -13.02 -20.38 4.44
CA ASP A 352 -14.20 -20.82 5.19
C ASP A 352 -15.23 -19.71 5.18
N PHE A 353 -16.51 -20.07 5.12
CA PHE A 353 -17.58 -19.08 5.10
C PHE A 353 -18.86 -19.61 5.75
N MET A 354 -19.73 -18.67 6.13
CA MET A 354 -21.00 -18.90 6.81
C MET A 354 -22.10 -18.04 6.17
N TYR A 355 -23.33 -18.24 6.64
CA TYR A 355 -24.46 -17.38 6.29
C TYR A 355 -24.11 -15.90 6.52
N PRO A 356 -24.45 -14.97 5.60
CA PRO A 356 -25.35 -15.12 4.45
C PRO A 356 -24.69 -15.48 3.11
N MET A 357 -23.41 -15.88 3.09
CA MET A 357 -22.69 -16.14 1.85
C MET A 357 -23.06 -17.49 1.21
N CYS A 358 -23.00 -17.55 -0.12
CA CYS A 358 -22.96 -18.77 -0.90
C CYS A 358 -21.52 -19.12 -1.37
N PRO A 359 -21.25 -20.36 -1.81
CA PRO A 359 -19.92 -20.75 -2.30
C PRO A 359 -19.40 -19.85 -3.43
N LEU A 360 -20.26 -19.46 -4.38
CA LEU A 360 -19.86 -18.57 -5.49
C LEU A 360 -19.43 -17.18 -4.99
N GLN A 361 -20.17 -16.59 -4.04
CA GLN A 361 -19.82 -15.28 -3.46
C GLN A 361 -18.49 -15.36 -2.72
N ALA A 362 -18.31 -16.34 -1.83
CA ALA A 362 -17.08 -16.52 -1.06
C ALA A 362 -15.86 -16.75 -1.99
N PHE A 363 -16.01 -17.62 -2.99
CA PHE A 363 -14.94 -17.89 -3.95
C PHE A 363 -14.60 -16.65 -4.79
N ALA A 364 -15.61 -15.94 -5.28
CA ALA A 364 -15.43 -14.70 -6.02
C ALA A 364 -14.70 -13.63 -5.20
N ILE A 365 -15.07 -13.46 -3.93
CA ILE A 365 -14.39 -12.55 -2.99
C ILE A 365 -12.92 -12.95 -2.83
N ALA A 366 -12.62 -14.23 -2.60
CA ALA A 366 -11.25 -14.73 -2.52
C ALA A 366 -10.47 -14.46 -3.83
N LEU A 367 -11.10 -14.64 -4.99
CA LEU A 367 -10.50 -14.37 -6.30
C LEU A 367 -10.06 -12.92 -6.47
N THR A 368 -10.83 -11.96 -5.93
CA THR A 368 -10.43 -10.55 -5.98
C THR A 368 -9.07 -10.31 -5.31
N SER A 369 -8.76 -11.03 -4.22
CA SER A 369 -7.49 -10.91 -3.50
C SER A 369 -6.26 -11.41 -4.28
N PHE A 370 -6.47 -12.24 -5.30
CA PHE A 370 -5.40 -12.74 -6.17
C PHE A 370 -5.04 -11.79 -7.31
N ASP A 371 -5.84 -10.76 -7.56
CA ASP A 371 -5.56 -9.86 -8.67
C ASP A 371 -4.21 -9.17 -8.46
N ALA A 372 -3.33 -9.22 -9.47
CA ALA A 372 -1.97 -8.71 -9.39
C ALA A 372 -1.93 -7.20 -9.13
N LYS A 373 -2.97 -6.44 -9.49
CA LYS A 373 -3.11 -5.01 -9.17
C LYS A 373 -3.28 -4.77 -7.65
N LEU A 374 -3.77 -5.76 -6.92
CA LEU A 374 -3.91 -5.77 -5.47
C LEU A 374 -2.78 -6.53 -4.76
N ALA A 375 -2.36 -7.66 -5.32
CA ALA A 375 -1.38 -8.59 -4.75
C ALA A 375 0.08 -8.25 -5.07
N SER A 376 0.34 -7.49 -6.14
CA SER A 376 1.59 -6.75 -6.23
C SER A 376 1.35 -5.45 -5.45
N GLN A 377 2.12 -5.24 -4.39
CA GLN A 377 2.59 -3.88 -4.17
C GLN A 377 3.14 -3.46 -5.53
N SER A 378 2.52 -2.50 -6.22
CA SER A 378 3.03 -2.00 -7.49
C SER A 378 4.48 -1.65 -7.22
N LYS A 379 5.40 -2.53 -7.65
CA LYS A 379 6.80 -2.41 -7.32
C LYS A 379 7.26 -1.17 -8.05
N PRO A 380 7.45 -0.04 -7.35
CA PRO A 380 7.48 1.28 -7.96
C PRO A 380 8.64 1.44 -8.94
N PHE A 381 9.61 0.53 -8.88
CA PHE A 381 10.80 0.52 -9.73
C PHE A 381 10.90 -0.73 -10.60
N LYS A 382 9.79 -1.45 -10.85
CA LYS A 382 9.83 -2.64 -11.71
C LYS A 382 10.32 -2.29 -13.11
N GLY A 383 11.44 -2.89 -13.52
CA GLY A 383 12.06 -2.64 -14.82
C GLY A 383 12.96 -1.41 -14.87
N GLU A 384 13.04 -0.64 -13.78
CA GLU A 384 13.93 0.50 -13.66
C GLU A 384 15.32 0.05 -13.20
N PHE A 385 16.35 0.78 -13.63
CA PHE A 385 17.73 0.45 -13.37
C PHE A 385 18.43 1.47 -12.46
N VAL A 386 18.95 0.98 -11.34
CA VAL A 386 19.52 1.78 -10.25
C VAL A 386 21.00 1.48 -10.09
N VAL A 387 21.84 2.50 -10.13
CA VAL A 387 23.28 2.40 -9.85
C VAL A 387 23.57 2.95 -8.47
N ILE A 388 24.25 2.15 -7.64
CA ILE A 388 24.61 2.54 -6.27
C ILE A 388 26.13 2.48 -6.09
N THR A 389 26.75 3.64 -5.86
CA THR A 389 28.15 3.71 -5.45
C THR A 389 28.32 3.41 -3.97
N GLY A 390 29.36 2.68 -3.59
CA GLY A 390 29.50 2.19 -2.22
C GLY A 390 28.44 1.15 -1.85
N GLY A 391 27.83 0.49 -2.84
CA GLY A 391 26.69 -0.41 -2.68
C GLY A 391 27.00 -1.76 -2.03
N THR A 392 28.22 -2.01 -1.55
CA THR A 392 28.63 -3.33 -1.01
C THR A 392 28.47 -3.47 0.50
N ARG A 393 28.28 -2.37 1.25
CA ARG A 393 28.09 -2.38 2.71
C ARG A 393 27.34 -1.14 3.22
N GLY A 394 26.98 -1.14 4.50
CA GLY A 394 26.43 0.02 5.22
C GLY A 394 25.19 0.62 4.55
N ILE A 395 25.13 1.96 4.50
CA ILE A 395 24.02 2.73 3.90
C ILE A 395 23.81 2.34 2.43
N GLY A 396 24.87 2.28 1.62
CA GLY A 396 24.76 1.97 0.19
C GLY A 396 24.14 0.59 -0.06
N TYR A 397 24.53 -0.42 0.73
CA TYR A 397 23.95 -1.76 0.61
C TYR A 397 22.49 -1.81 1.08
N SER A 398 22.16 -1.13 2.18
CA SER A 398 20.77 -1.02 2.66
C SER A 398 19.88 -0.35 1.61
N ILE A 399 20.38 0.68 0.91
CA ILE A 399 19.65 1.32 -0.19
C ILE A 399 19.45 0.33 -1.34
N ALA A 400 20.49 -0.40 -1.74
CA ALA A 400 20.37 -1.41 -2.79
C ALA A 400 19.34 -2.50 -2.45
N GLN A 401 19.33 -2.99 -1.20
CA GLN A 401 18.31 -3.93 -0.71
C GLN A 401 16.91 -3.34 -0.85
N LYS A 402 16.73 -2.07 -0.44
CA LYS A 402 15.43 -1.41 -0.49
C LYS A 402 14.90 -1.23 -1.90
N PHE A 403 15.73 -0.79 -2.84
CA PHE A 403 15.34 -0.63 -4.24
C PHE A 403 15.06 -1.97 -4.91
N ALA A 404 15.87 -3.00 -4.63
CA ALA A 404 15.66 -4.34 -5.14
C ALA A 404 14.35 -4.98 -4.62
N GLN A 405 14.02 -4.80 -3.33
CA GLN A 405 12.71 -5.18 -2.76
C GLN A 405 11.55 -4.54 -3.53
N ASN A 406 11.72 -3.28 -3.92
CA ASN A 406 10.77 -2.48 -4.69
C ASN A 406 10.86 -2.69 -6.21
N GLY A 407 11.55 -3.75 -6.66
CA GLY A 407 11.53 -4.25 -8.05
C GLY A 407 12.57 -3.68 -8.99
N ALA A 408 13.48 -2.84 -8.49
CA ALA A 408 14.55 -2.29 -9.31
C ALA A 408 15.61 -3.34 -9.64
N ARG A 409 16.19 -3.24 -10.83
CA ARG A 409 17.48 -3.86 -11.12
C ARG A 409 18.58 -2.97 -10.53
N CYS A 410 19.43 -3.53 -9.67
CA CYS A 410 20.51 -2.77 -9.02
C CYS A 410 21.89 -3.13 -9.59
N ALA A 411 22.73 -2.11 -9.77
CA ALA A 411 24.16 -2.23 -10.03
C ALA A 411 24.96 -1.73 -8.82
N LEU A 412 25.73 -2.62 -8.19
CA LEU A 412 26.56 -2.28 -7.04
C LEU A 412 27.96 -1.91 -7.49
N ILE A 413 28.43 -0.71 -7.12
CA ILE A 413 29.79 -0.27 -7.41
C ILE A 413 30.64 -0.31 -6.15
N GLY A 414 31.80 -0.96 -6.25
CA GLY A 414 32.79 -1.02 -5.17
C GLY A 414 34.21 -1.24 -5.71
N ARG A 415 35.21 -1.23 -4.82
CA ARG A 415 36.63 -1.40 -5.20
C ARG A 415 37.11 -2.85 -5.17
N ASN A 416 36.48 -3.69 -4.35
CA ASN A 416 36.88 -5.08 -4.15
C ASN A 416 35.85 -6.05 -4.75
N LYS A 417 36.29 -6.85 -5.72
CA LYS A 417 35.47 -7.82 -6.47
C LYS A 417 34.78 -8.84 -5.57
N GLU A 418 35.47 -9.33 -4.53
CA GLU A 418 34.92 -10.33 -3.61
C GLU A 418 33.74 -9.76 -2.81
N THR A 419 33.89 -8.54 -2.26
CA THR A 419 32.80 -7.89 -1.51
C THR A 419 31.59 -7.58 -2.39
N ILE A 420 31.82 -7.27 -3.67
CA ILE A 420 30.75 -7.02 -4.65
C ILE A 420 29.95 -8.30 -4.90
N GLU A 421 30.62 -9.40 -5.22
CA GLU A 421 29.94 -10.68 -5.49
C GLU A 421 29.20 -11.18 -4.25
N LYS A 422 29.78 -11.00 -3.06
CA LYS A 422 29.14 -11.37 -1.80
C LYS A 422 27.84 -10.57 -1.59
N ALA A 423 27.89 -9.24 -1.73
CA ALA A 423 26.73 -8.37 -1.55
C ALA A 423 25.63 -8.65 -2.59
N LYS A 424 26.01 -8.88 -3.85
CA LYS A 424 25.12 -9.28 -4.95
C LYS A 424 24.45 -10.63 -4.67
N SER A 425 25.22 -11.63 -4.21
CA SER A 425 24.66 -12.94 -3.84
C SER A 425 23.61 -12.83 -2.73
N TYR A 426 23.88 -12.03 -1.69
CA TYR A 426 22.91 -11.80 -0.62
C TYR A 426 21.65 -11.06 -1.09
N LEU A 427 21.78 -10.10 -2.01
CA LEU A 427 20.61 -9.45 -2.61
C LEU A 427 19.71 -10.45 -3.35
N ASN A 428 20.30 -11.34 -4.15
CA ASN A 428 19.57 -12.35 -4.91
C ASN A 428 18.93 -13.41 -4.00
N LYS A 429 19.58 -13.79 -2.89
CA LYS A 429 19.04 -14.81 -1.96
C LYS A 429 17.86 -14.30 -1.12
N ASN A 430 17.92 -13.04 -0.68
CA ASN A 430 16.93 -12.50 0.27
C ASN A 430 15.67 -11.98 -0.42
N LEU A 431 15.65 -11.93 -1.74
CA LEU A 431 14.55 -11.42 -2.54
C LEU A 431 14.12 -12.55 -3.47
N GLU A 432 12.89 -13.06 -3.31
CA GLU A 432 12.28 -14.10 -4.17
C GLU A 432 12.08 -13.66 -5.63
N VAL A 433 12.85 -12.67 -6.10
CA VAL A 433 12.77 -12.07 -7.43
C VAL A 433 14.18 -11.89 -7.97
N ASP A 434 14.51 -12.66 -9.01
CA ASP A 434 15.71 -12.42 -9.79
C ASP A 434 15.53 -11.20 -10.70
N ASN A 435 16.02 -10.05 -10.23
CA ASN A 435 16.01 -8.79 -10.97
C ASN A 435 17.31 -8.59 -11.78
N ASN A 436 18.13 -9.63 -11.99
CA ASN A 436 19.41 -9.56 -12.72
C ASN A 436 20.36 -8.46 -12.19
N HIS A 437 20.62 -8.49 -10.88
CA HIS A 437 21.53 -7.56 -10.22
C HIS A 437 22.98 -7.76 -10.69
N ILE A 438 23.70 -6.65 -10.86
CA ILE A 438 25.08 -6.66 -11.37
C ILE A 438 26.04 -5.94 -10.43
N GLY A 439 27.33 -6.24 -10.57
CA GLY A 439 28.40 -5.67 -9.77
C GLY A 439 29.51 -5.13 -10.63
N TYR A 440 30.00 -3.93 -10.32
CA TYR A 440 31.12 -3.29 -11.01
C TYR A 440 32.27 -3.02 -10.04
N LYS A 441 33.45 -3.55 -10.37
CA LYS A 441 34.69 -3.10 -9.77
C LYS A 441 35.07 -1.77 -10.40
N CYS A 442 35.03 -0.69 -9.64
CA CYS A 442 35.42 0.64 -10.10
C CYS A 442 35.94 1.48 -8.91
N ASP A 443 37.09 2.09 -9.11
CA ASP A 443 37.62 3.13 -8.25
C ASP A 443 37.14 4.51 -8.74
N LEU A 444 36.28 5.16 -7.95
CA LEU A 444 35.67 6.44 -8.31
C LEU A 444 36.68 7.59 -8.41
N ARG A 445 37.91 7.40 -7.94
CA ARG A 445 39.01 8.35 -8.09
C ARG A 445 39.56 8.37 -9.53
N ILE A 446 39.20 7.39 -10.35
CA ILE A 446 39.73 7.19 -11.71
C ILE A 446 38.59 7.38 -12.73
N PRO A 447 38.47 8.54 -13.40
CA PRO A 447 37.37 8.82 -14.34
C PRO A 447 37.20 7.79 -15.46
N THR A 448 38.30 7.23 -15.97
CA THR A 448 38.27 6.24 -17.06
C THR A 448 37.69 4.88 -16.62
N GLU A 449 37.65 4.58 -15.32
CA GLU A 449 36.93 3.41 -14.81
C GLU A 449 35.43 3.68 -14.70
N ILE A 450 35.04 4.90 -14.35
CA ILE A 450 33.63 5.33 -14.29
C ILE A 450 32.99 5.25 -15.68
N GLU A 451 33.74 5.57 -16.74
CA GLU A 451 33.25 5.49 -18.13
C GLU A 451 32.87 4.07 -18.58
N LYS A 452 33.37 3.03 -17.87
CA LYS A 452 33.07 1.62 -18.14
C LYS A 452 31.86 1.11 -17.34
N VAL A 453 31.26 1.95 -16.50
CA VAL A 453 30.04 1.64 -15.76
C VAL A 453 28.85 1.59 -16.74
N CYS A 454 27.78 0.93 -16.33
CA CYS A 454 26.60 0.68 -17.15
C CYS A 454 25.92 1.92 -17.74
N THR A 455 25.22 1.69 -18.84
CA THR A 455 24.28 2.61 -19.48
C THR A 455 22.83 2.23 -19.14
N ASN A 456 21.89 3.10 -19.52
CA ASN A 456 20.43 3.03 -19.33
C ASN A 456 19.99 3.13 -17.87
N VAL A 457 20.62 4.06 -17.14
CA VAL A 457 20.39 4.26 -15.71
C VAL A 457 19.24 5.24 -15.46
N ASP A 458 18.21 4.79 -14.75
CA ASP A 458 17.08 5.62 -14.31
C ASP A 458 17.40 6.34 -12.98
N TYR A 459 18.14 5.67 -12.09
CA TYR A 459 18.45 6.21 -10.75
C TYR A 459 19.95 6.08 -10.44
N LEU A 460 20.58 7.16 -10.01
CA LEU A 460 21.94 7.17 -9.50
C LEU A 460 21.93 7.51 -8.01
N ILE A 461 22.46 6.60 -7.18
CA ILE A 461 22.67 6.82 -5.75
C ILE A 461 24.18 6.88 -5.48
N ASN A 462 24.69 8.05 -5.12
CA ASN A 462 26.08 8.21 -4.72
C ASN A 462 26.25 8.06 -3.21
N ALA A 463 26.64 6.87 -2.75
CA ALA A 463 26.82 6.57 -1.33
C ALA A 463 28.26 6.18 -0.95
N ALA A 464 29.19 6.12 -1.91
CA ALA A 464 30.60 5.89 -1.62
C ALA A 464 31.19 7.02 -0.77
N GLY A 465 32.03 6.65 0.20
CA GLY A 465 32.79 7.64 0.95
C GLY A 465 33.79 7.04 1.93
N VAL A 466 34.77 7.85 2.28
CA VAL A 466 35.80 7.57 3.29
C VAL A 466 35.91 8.76 4.25
N SER A 467 36.34 8.47 5.48
CA SER A 467 36.56 9.46 6.53
C SER A 467 37.89 9.19 7.23
N HIS A 468 38.68 10.24 7.43
CA HIS A 468 39.85 10.23 8.31
C HIS A 468 39.75 11.45 9.22
N ASP A 469 39.69 11.19 10.53
CA ASP A 469 39.57 12.23 11.53
C ASP A 469 40.96 12.67 11.97
N SER A 470 41.29 13.94 11.72
CA SER A 470 42.55 14.56 12.11
C SER A 470 42.34 16.06 12.30
N LEU A 471 42.99 16.63 13.30
CA LEU A 471 43.07 18.09 13.41
C LEU A 471 43.85 18.63 12.21
N VAL A 472 43.45 19.79 11.69
CA VAL A 472 44.07 20.41 10.49
C VAL A 472 45.60 20.47 10.60
N VAL A 473 46.11 20.76 11.80
CA VAL A 473 47.56 20.85 12.10
C VAL A 473 48.34 19.53 11.98
N ARG A 474 47.66 18.39 11.86
CA ARG A 474 48.25 17.02 11.75
C ARG A 474 47.80 16.27 10.50
N LEU A 475 47.08 16.96 9.63
CA LEU A 475 46.46 16.39 8.45
C LEU A 475 47.53 16.07 7.40
N LYS A 476 47.51 14.85 6.86
CA LYS A 476 48.45 14.45 5.80
C LYS A 476 47.84 14.72 4.43
N GLU A 477 48.65 15.16 3.48
CA GLU A 477 48.21 15.44 2.11
C GLU A 477 47.50 14.24 1.46
N GLN A 478 48.02 13.03 1.66
CA GLN A 478 47.40 11.81 1.14
C GLN A 478 45.98 11.59 1.68
N GLU A 479 45.73 11.87 2.96
CA GLU A 479 44.40 11.75 3.57
C GLU A 479 43.44 12.80 3.00
N VAL A 480 43.95 14.01 2.71
CA VAL A 480 43.17 15.06 2.03
C VAL A 480 42.75 14.59 0.65
N ASN A 481 43.72 14.12 -0.13
CA ASN A 481 43.50 13.65 -1.50
C ASN A 481 42.52 12.48 -1.52
N ASP A 482 42.69 11.49 -0.64
CA ASP A 482 41.79 10.32 -0.60
C ASP A 482 40.35 10.71 -0.26
N ILE A 483 40.13 11.61 0.70
CA ILE A 483 38.78 12.10 1.06
C ILE A 483 38.17 12.90 -0.10
N ILE A 484 38.89 13.88 -0.64
CA ILE A 484 38.36 14.77 -1.68
C ILE A 484 38.10 14.01 -2.99
N GLN A 485 39.06 13.17 -3.41
CA GLN A 485 38.94 12.38 -4.63
C GLN A 485 37.79 11.38 -4.55
N THR A 486 37.63 10.70 -3.41
CA THR A 486 36.57 9.68 -3.27
C THR A 486 35.20 10.31 -3.06
N ASN A 487 35.06 11.22 -2.09
CA ASN A 487 33.76 11.71 -1.64
C ASN A 487 33.19 12.76 -2.61
N LEU A 488 34.01 13.75 -2.99
CA LEU A 488 33.54 14.89 -3.77
C LEU A 488 33.73 14.65 -5.26
N LEU A 489 34.97 14.44 -5.72
CA LEU A 489 35.26 14.29 -7.14
C LEU A 489 34.64 13.02 -7.72
N GLY A 490 34.70 11.89 -7.01
CA GLY A 490 34.02 10.66 -7.41
C GLY A 490 32.51 10.83 -7.61
N THR A 491 31.85 11.57 -6.72
CA THR A 491 30.43 11.94 -6.87
C THR A 491 30.21 12.81 -8.11
N ILE A 492 31.06 13.81 -8.33
CA ILE A 492 30.99 14.71 -9.50
C ILE A 492 31.18 13.92 -10.80
N TYR A 493 32.16 13.02 -10.87
CA TYR A 493 32.45 12.22 -12.06
C TYR A 493 31.32 11.24 -12.38
N MET A 494 30.77 10.56 -11.37
CA MET A 494 29.59 9.69 -11.55
C MET A 494 28.38 10.48 -12.05
N CYS A 495 28.09 11.62 -11.43
CA CYS A 495 27.01 12.50 -11.88
C CYS A 495 27.25 12.99 -13.31
N SER A 496 28.46 13.42 -13.65
CA SER A 496 28.82 13.89 -14.99
C SER A 496 28.63 12.80 -16.05
N HIS A 497 29.11 11.57 -15.78
CA HIS A 497 28.98 10.46 -16.71
C HIS A 497 27.51 10.04 -16.92
N ILE A 498 26.76 9.80 -15.84
CA ILE A 498 25.38 9.32 -15.93
C ILE A 498 24.40 10.40 -16.42
N SER A 499 24.61 11.67 -16.05
CA SER A 499 23.72 12.76 -16.49
C SER A 499 23.74 12.95 -18.00
N LYS A 500 24.87 12.70 -18.68
CA LYS A 500 24.94 12.74 -20.16
C LYS A 500 23.89 11.84 -20.80
N GLN A 501 23.63 10.68 -20.18
CA GLN A 501 22.60 9.77 -20.63
C GLN A 501 21.20 10.22 -20.22
N MET A 502 21.00 10.57 -18.95
CA MET A 502 19.69 11.01 -18.45
C MET A 502 19.15 12.21 -19.23
N VAL A 503 20.02 13.11 -19.69
CA VAL A 503 19.66 14.25 -20.54
C VAL A 503 19.15 13.82 -21.90
N LYS A 504 19.71 12.75 -22.49
CA LYS A 504 19.24 12.18 -23.77
C LYS A 504 17.85 11.56 -23.62
N THR A 505 17.62 10.84 -22.52
CA THR A 505 16.34 10.17 -22.22
C THR A 505 15.30 11.10 -21.59
N LYS A 506 15.70 12.31 -21.15
CA LYS A 506 14.87 13.28 -20.40
C LYS A 506 14.16 12.67 -19.20
N LYS A 507 14.85 11.74 -18.52
CA LYS A 507 14.34 11.02 -17.36
C LYS A 507 15.52 10.63 -16.50
N GLY A 508 15.41 10.88 -15.20
CA GLY A 508 16.37 10.38 -14.23
C GLY A 508 16.22 10.98 -12.84
N CYS A 509 16.75 10.29 -11.84
CA CYS A 509 16.82 10.79 -10.48
C CYS A 509 18.19 10.50 -9.86
N ILE A 510 18.82 11.52 -9.29
CA ILE A 510 20.11 11.44 -8.63
C ILE A 510 19.92 11.74 -7.14
N VAL A 511 20.41 10.86 -6.28
CA VAL A 511 20.47 11.08 -4.82
C VAL A 511 21.90 10.96 -4.35
N ASN A 512 22.44 12.04 -3.79
CA ASN A 512 23.79 12.07 -3.27
C ASN A 512 23.77 11.98 -1.74
N ILE A 513 24.59 11.10 -1.15
CA ILE A 513 24.70 10.95 0.30
C ILE A 513 25.80 11.87 0.83
N SER A 514 25.38 12.93 1.51
CA SER A 514 26.25 13.85 2.25
C SER A 514 26.34 13.42 3.73
N SER A 515 26.31 14.36 4.67
CA SER A 515 26.28 14.17 6.12
C SER A 515 25.92 15.50 6.80
N VAL A 516 25.35 15.45 8.00
CA VAL A 516 25.11 16.65 8.83
C VAL A 516 26.39 17.42 9.13
N VAL A 517 27.56 16.78 9.17
CA VAL A 517 28.84 17.49 9.36
C VAL A 517 29.19 18.40 8.17
N GLY A 518 28.64 18.14 6.98
CA GLY A 518 28.73 19.06 5.86
C GLY A 518 27.89 20.33 6.02
N LEU A 519 26.95 20.36 6.98
CA LEU A 519 26.11 21.51 7.31
C LEU A 519 26.67 22.32 8.48
N GLN A 520 27.10 21.64 9.54
CA GLN A 520 27.50 22.28 10.80
C GLN A 520 29.00 22.23 11.11
N GLY A 521 29.75 21.39 10.39
CA GLY A 521 31.16 21.08 10.70
C GLY A 521 31.31 20.17 11.93
N ASN A 522 32.50 19.60 12.10
CA ASN A 522 32.87 18.91 13.33
C ASN A 522 34.38 19.04 13.57
N SER A 523 34.78 19.16 14.85
CA SER A 523 36.20 19.25 15.19
C SER A 523 36.94 17.97 14.79
N GLY A 524 38.12 18.12 14.19
CA GLY A 524 38.88 16.99 13.65
C GLY A 524 38.35 16.42 12.33
N GLN A 525 37.33 17.02 11.71
CA GLN A 525 36.74 16.55 10.45
C GLN A 525 36.68 17.63 9.38
N SER A 526 37.62 18.57 9.35
CA SER A 526 37.60 19.73 8.44
C SER A 526 37.51 19.33 6.96
N VAL A 527 38.36 18.41 6.49
CA VAL A 527 38.35 17.95 5.09
C VAL A 527 37.12 17.12 4.77
N TYR A 528 36.73 16.22 5.68
CA TYR A 528 35.52 15.42 5.48
C TYR A 528 34.28 16.32 5.40
N SER A 529 34.16 17.30 6.29
CA SER A 529 33.12 18.32 6.28
C SER A 529 33.13 19.12 4.98
N ALA A 530 34.30 19.56 4.51
CA ALA A 530 34.45 20.24 3.23
C ALA A 530 33.99 19.37 2.04
N SER A 531 34.36 18.09 2.04
CA SER A 531 33.93 17.15 0.98
C SER A 531 32.41 16.97 0.96
N LYS A 532 31.78 16.90 2.13
CA LYS A 532 30.32 16.69 2.29
C LYS A 532 29.51 17.97 2.05
N ALA A 533 30.03 19.13 2.45
CA ALA A 533 29.50 20.45 2.09
C ALA A 533 29.59 20.67 0.57
N GLY A 534 30.71 20.28 -0.06
CA GLY A 534 30.91 20.33 -1.51
C GLY A 534 29.85 19.55 -2.26
N ILE A 535 29.48 18.34 -1.79
CA ILE A 535 28.38 17.55 -2.38
C ILE A 535 27.06 18.32 -2.34
N ILE A 536 26.74 19.01 -1.23
CA ILE A 536 25.50 19.79 -1.09
C ILE A 536 25.48 20.94 -2.08
N GLY A 537 26.56 21.73 -2.14
CA GLY A 537 26.69 22.86 -3.07
C GLY A 537 26.61 22.41 -4.53
N PHE A 538 27.38 21.39 -4.90
CA PHE A 538 27.37 20.78 -6.23
C PHE A 538 25.96 20.30 -6.64
N SER A 539 25.29 19.56 -5.76
CA SER A 539 23.96 18.99 -6.06
C SER A 539 22.90 20.07 -6.27
N LYS A 540 22.95 21.18 -5.53
CA LYS A 540 22.04 22.32 -5.72
C LYS A 540 22.21 22.96 -7.10
N SER A 541 23.45 23.16 -7.54
CA SER A 541 23.73 23.70 -8.87
C SER A 541 23.32 22.72 -9.97
N LEU A 542 23.67 21.43 -9.82
CA LEU A 542 23.31 20.38 -10.78
C LEU A 542 21.78 20.21 -10.91
N ALA A 543 21.04 20.31 -9.81
CA ALA A 543 19.58 20.28 -9.85
C ALA A 543 18.99 21.39 -10.75
N LYS A 544 19.53 22.61 -10.66
CA LYS A 544 19.09 23.74 -11.49
C LYS A 544 19.42 23.52 -12.97
N GLU A 545 20.56 22.92 -13.28
CA GLU A 545 20.98 22.59 -14.63
C GLU A 545 20.06 21.54 -15.28
N LEU A 546 19.73 20.48 -14.52
CA LEU A 546 19.05 19.30 -15.07
C LEU A 546 17.51 19.33 -14.94
N ALA A 547 16.93 20.20 -14.10
CA ALA A 547 15.48 20.25 -13.87
C ALA A 547 14.65 20.42 -15.15
N ARG A 548 15.09 21.28 -16.08
CA ARG A 548 14.41 21.49 -17.38
C ARG A 548 14.41 20.26 -18.29
N LYS A 549 15.23 19.25 -17.98
CA LYS A 549 15.30 17.97 -18.68
C LYS A 549 14.54 16.86 -17.95
N ASN A 550 13.71 17.21 -16.97
CA ASN A 550 12.94 16.28 -16.13
C ASN A 550 13.84 15.28 -15.37
N ILE A 551 14.96 15.79 -14.87
CA ILE A 551 15.89 15.03 -14.05
C ILE A 551 15.98 15.71 -12.68
N ARG A 552 15.81 14.92 -11.62
CA ARG A 552 15.80 15.42 -10.25
C ARG A 552 17.12 15.09 -9.56
N VAL A 553 17.63 16.03 -8.76
CA VAL A 553 18.88 15.85 -8.01
C VAL A 553 18.65 16.29 -6.58
N ASN A 554 18.80 15.39 -5.63
CA ASN A 554 18.62 15.68 -4.20
C ASN A 554 19.78 15.12 -3.36
N VAL A 555 19.83 15.55 -2.11
CA VAL A 555 20.85 15.15 -1.15
C VAL A 555 20.18 14.59 0.10
N ILE A 556 20.76 13.54 0.67
CA ILE A 556 20.46 13.12 2.04
C ILE A 556 21.67 13.49 2.90
N ALA A 557 21.42 14.10 4.06
CA ALA A 557 22.44 14.40 5.07
C ALA A 557 22.18 13.55 6.33
N PRO A 558 22.77 12.35 6.42
CA PRO A 558 22.64 11.51 7.61
C PRO A 558 23.37 12.08 8.82
N GLY A 559 22.80 11.83 10.00
CA GLY A 559 23.47 11.94 11.29
C GLY A 559 24.34 10.72 11.61
N PHE A 560 24.36 10.32 12.88
CA PHE A 560 25.06 9.10 13.31
C PHE A 560 24.23 7.86 12.97
N ILE A 561 24.72 7.04 12.04
CA ILE A 561 24.04 5.82 11.55
C ILE A 561 24.88 4.58 11.86
N GLU A 562 24.26 3.54 12.39
CA GLU A 562 24.88 2.26 12.74
C GLU A 562 25.44 1.55 11.49
N THR A 563 26.74 1.71 11.24
CA THR A 563 27.48 1.09 10.14
C THR A 563 28.89 0.70 10.57
N ASP A 564 29.57 -0.13 9.77
CA ASP A 564 30.99 -0.50 10.00
C ASP A 564 31.90 0.73 10.22
N MET A 565 31.63 1.84 9.54
CA MET A 565 32.39 3.10 9.66
C MET A 565 32.23 3.72 11.05
N THR A 566 31.02 3.76 11.60
CA THR A 566 30.78 4.19 13.00
C THR A 566 31.24 3.15 14.01
N SER A 567 31.29 1.88 13.62
CA SER A 567 31.83 0.80 14.47
C SER A 567 33.35 0.89 14.60
N SER A 568 34.06 1.36 13.57
CA SER A 568 35.52 1.61 13.65
C SER A 568 35.92 2.75 14.59
N MET A 569 34.98 3.64 14.99
CA MET A 569 35.21 4.59 16.08
C MET A 569 35.50 3.87 17.41
N ASN A 570 35.02 2.63 17.60
CA ASN A 570 35.38 1.82 18.78
C ASN A 570 36.88 1.47 18.82
N ILE A 571 37.53 1.29 17.65
CA ILE A 571 38.91 0.80 17.56
C ILE A 571 39.91 1.94 17.80
N LEU A 572 39.62 3.15 17.32
CA LEU A 572 40.50 4.32 17.56
C LEU A 572 40.48 4.73 19.05
N VAL A 573 39.35 4.53 19.74
CA VAL A 573 39.15 4.84 21.15
C VAL A 573 39.81 3.81 22.08
N MET A 574 39.86 2.53 21.66
CA MET A 574 40.59 1.48 22.41
C MET A 574 42.07 1.81 22.65
N ASN A 575 42.71 2.60 21.79
CA ASN A 575 44.11 3.01 21.94
C ASN A 575 44.33 4.22 22.87
N LYS A 576 43.26 4.86 23.38
CA LYS A 576 43.33 6.01 24.30
C LYS A 576 42.48 5.77 25.55
N HIS A 577 42.94 4.92 26.49
CA HIS A 577 42.58 4.88 27.93
C HIS A 577 41.14 5.22 28.41
N LEU A 578 40.12 5.18 27.56
CA LEU A 578 38.71 5.45 27.84
C LEU A 578 37.92 4.27 27.29
N SER A 579 37.05 3.69 28.11
CA SER A 579 36.18 2.59 27.70
C SER A 579 35.32 3.04 26.50
N ALA A 580 35.38 2.34 25.36
CA ALA A 580 34.58 2.66 24.16
C ALA A 580 33.06 2.77 24.43
N ILE A 581 32.58 2.22 25.55
CA ILE A 581 31.21 2.31 26.06
C ILE A 581 30.85 3.76 26.46
N SER A 582 31.76 4.53 27.06
CA SER A 582 31.46 5.87 27.60
C SER A 582 31.28 6.94 26.52
N GLU A 583 31.98 6.82 25.38
CA GLU A 583 31.83 7.78 24.28
C GLU A 583 30.58 7.55 23.43
N LYS A 584 30.20 6.29 23.16
CA LYS A 584 28.93 6.00 22.45
C LYS A 584 27.73 6.56 23.22
N GLU A 585 27.72 6.40 24.53
CA GLU A 585 26.69 7.00 25.39
C GLU A 585 26.76 8.53 25.40
N SER A 586 27.96 9.12 25.33
CA SER A 586 28.12 10.58 25.18
C SER A 586 27.56 11.11 23.84
N TYR A 587 27.78 10.40 22.73
CA TYR A 587 27.20 10.77 21.43
C TYR A 587 25.69 10.56 21.38
N LYS A 588 25.17 9.47 21.95
CA LYS A 588 23.72 9.25 22.08
C LYS A 588 23.05 10.38 22.86
N LYS A 589 23.67 10.87 23.94
CA LYS A 589 23.15 12.02 24.70
C LYS A 589 23.04 13.32 23.89
N LYS A 590 23.87 13.49 22.84
CA LYS A 590 23.79 14.64 21.94
C LYS A 590 22.67 14.52 20.89
N ILE A 591 22.15 13.32 20.68
CA ILE A 591 21.03 13.05 19.77
C ILE A 591 19.74 13.12 20.59
N LEU A 592 18.78 13.97 20.21
CA LEU A 592 17.55 14.12 21.00
C LEU A 592 16.71 12.83 21.03
N MET A 593 16.76 12.03 19.96
CA MET A 593 16.15 10.69 19.93
C MET A 593 16.94 9.61 20.70
N GLN A 594 18.08 9.96 21.30
CA GLN A 594 18.90 9.10 22.18
C GLN A 594 19.37 7.76 21.58
N ARG A 595 19.41 7.67 20.25
CA ARG A 595 19.87 6.48 19.55
C ARG A 595 20.58 6.85 18.25
N PHE A 596 21.39 5.93 17.75
CA PHE A 596 21.84 6.02 16.38
C PHE A 596 20.71 5.65 15.41
N GLY A 597 20.76 6.24 14.22
CA GLY A 597 19.88 5.84 13.13
C GLY A 597 20.31 4.50 12.57
N LYS A 598 19.38 3.77 11.97
CA LYS A 598 19.68 2.53 11.25
C LYS A 598 19.84 2.81 9.76
N PRO A 599 20.67 2.03 9.02
CA PRO A 599 20.81 2.18 7.57
C PRO A 599 19.47 2.17 6.81
N GLU A 600 18.50 1.40 7.29
CA GLU A 600 17.17 1.28 6.67
C GLU A 600 16.40 2.60 6.66
N GLU A 601 16.63 3.46 7.67
CA GLU A 601 15.99 4.78 7.77
C GLU A 601 16.52 5.74 6.70
N ILE A 602 17.81 5.60 6.34
CA ILE A 602 18.40 6.32 5.20
C ILE A 602 17.88 5.75 3.88
N SER A 603 17.68 4.44 3.82
CA SER A 603 17.12 3.77 2.64
C SER A 603 15.67 4.16 2.37
N ASP A 604 14.86 4.33 3.42
CA ASP A 604 13.50 4.87 3.31
C ASP A 604 13.49 6.32 2.81
N ALA A 605 14.43 7.16 3.29
CA ALA A 605 14.60 8.52 2.79
C ALA A 605 15.02 8.56 1.30
N ALA A 606 15.94 7.68 0.89
CA ALA A 606 16.34 7.55 -0.52
C ALA A 606 15.18 7.10 -1.41
N LEU A 607 14.37 6.15 -0.92
CA LEU A 607 13.17 5.68 -1.62
C LEU A 607 12.14 6.80 -1.79
N TYR A 608 11.92 7.61 -0.75
CA TYR A 608 11.04 8.78 -0.82
C TYR A 608 11.52 9.78 -1.89
N LEU A 609 12.79 10.19 -1.83
CA LEU A 609 13.35 11.15 -2.80
C LEU A 609 13.32 10.59 -4.22
N ALA A 610 13.49 9.28 -4.41
CA ALA A 610 13.37 8.65 -5.72
C ALA A 610 11.95 8.70 -6.29
N LYS A 611 10.90 8.71 -5.46
CA LYS A 611 9.49 8.80 -5.90
C LYS A 611 8.93 10.23 -5.95
N ALA A 612 9.62 11.20 -5.35
CA ALA A 612 9.09 12.54 -5.17
C ALA A 612 9.25 13.38 -6.45
N ASP A 613 8.25 13.34 -7.33
CA ASP A 613 8.28 13.96 -8.67
C ASP A 613 8.47 15.48 -8.68
N TYR A 614 8.13 16.16 -7.59
CA TYR A 614 8.27 17.62 -7.47
C TYR A 614 9.36 18.07 -6.48
N VAL A 615 10.22 17.14 -6.04
CA VAL A 615 11.33 17.45 -5.12
C VAL A 615 12.66 17.38 -5.88
N THR A 616 13.34 18.52 -6.00
CA THR A 616 14.68 18.63 -6.58
C THR A 616 15.45 19.78 -5.91
N GLY A 617 16.78 19.67 -5.86
CA GLY A 617 17.69 20.64 -5.23
C GLY A 617 17.66 20.65 -3.70
N GLN A 618 16.97 19.70 -3.06
CA GLN A 618 16.77 19.68 -1.61
C GLN A 618 17.83 18.85 -0.88
N THR A 619 18.05 19.18 0.39
CA THR A 619 18.85 18.38 1.32
C THR A 619 17.95 17.90 2.45
N LEU A 620 17.67 16.59 2.46
CA LEU A 620 16.89 15.94 3.51
C LEU A 620 17.81 15.53 4.65
N ILE A 621 17.60 16.11 5.83
CA ILE A 621 18.37 15.80 7.04
C ILE A 621 17.72 14.61 7.75
N VAL A 622 18.51 13.57 8.05
CA VAL A 622 18.04 12.36 8.75
C VAL A 622 19.01 12.03 9.86
N ASP A 623 18.82 12.65 11.04
CA ASP A 623 19.87 12.68 12.07
C ASP A 623 19.41 12.44 13.51
N GLY A 624 18.10 12.35 13.78
CA GLY A 624 17.58 12.25 15.14
C GLY A 624 17.60 13.58 15.91
N CYS A 625 17.61 14.70 15.18
CA CYS A 625 17.57 16.08 15.66
C CYS A 625 18.84 16.72 16.31
N PRO A 626 20.09 16.18 16.21
CA PRO A 626 21.27 16.88 16.72
C PRO A 626 21.62 18.16 15.94
N THR A 627 21.19 18.31 14.69
CA THR A 627 21.43 19.54 13.89
C THR A 627 20.48 20.69 14.27
N PHE A 628 19.38 20.40 14.98
CA PHE A 628 18.42 21.41 15.40
C PHE A 628 18.99 22.26 16.55
N ARG A 629 19.43 23.48 16.24
CA ARG A 629 19.84 24.46 17.25
C ARG A 629 18.66 25.33 17.66
N LEU A 630 18.45 25.47 18.98
CA LEU A 630 17.53 26.45 19.61
C LEU A 630 17.70 27.90 19.09
N ALA A 631 18.83 28.25 18.48
CA ALA A 631 19.06 29.54 17.83
C ALA A 631 18.09 29.85 16.67
N HIS A 632 17.53 28.84 15.98
CA HIS A 632 16.51 29.07 14.95
C HIS A 632 15.23 29.68 15.53
N ILE A 633 14.90 29.39 16.79
CA ILE A 633 13.78 30.04 17.51
C ILE A 633 14.12 31.51 17.78
N ARG A 634 15.35 31.86 18.17
CA ARG A 634 15.77 33.27 18.32
C ARG A 634 15.67 34.06 17.01
N TYR A 635 15.93 33.43 15.86
CA TYR A 635 15.85 34.07 14.54
C TYR A 635 14.39 34.25 14.07
N LEU A 636 13.52 33.25 14.31
CA LEU A 636 12.08 33.35 14.04
C LEU A 636 11.37 34.34 14.97
N ILE A 637 11.73 34.35 16.26
CA ILE A 637 11.26 35.35 17.22
C ILE A 637 11.77 36.75 16.84
N GLY A 638 13.03 36.88 16.40
CA GLY A 638 13.61 38.15 15.95
C GLY A 638 12.88 38.74 14.74
N TYR A 639 12.52 37.92 13.75
CA TYR A 639 11.76 38.37 12.57
C TYR A 639 10.29 38.70 12.90
N GLY A 640 9.64 37.89 13.74
CA GLY A 640 8.27 38.18 14.19
C GLY A 640 8.17 39.47 15.03
N ILE A 641 9.21 39.79 15.80
CA ILE A 641 9.30 41.05 16.55
C ILE A 641 9.67 42.22 15.63
N LEU A 642 10.52 42.03 14.61
CA LEU A 642 10.90 43.12 13.69
C LEU A 642 9.74 43.56 12.79
N GLU A 643 8.93 42.64 12.26
CA GLU A 643 7.76 42.99 11.43
C GLU A 643 6.66 43.69 12.25
N MET A 644 6.50 43.37 13.53
CA MET A 644 5.55 44.06 14.42
C MET A 644 6.02 45.43 14.92
N LEU A 645 7.33 45.71 14.92
CA LEU A 645 7.87 47.03 15.30
C LEU A 645 7.85 48.04 14.14
N THR A 646 7.60 47.61 12.91
CA THR A 646 7.24 48.47 11.78
C THR A 646 5.77 48.94 11.87
N VAL A 647 5.39 49.54 13.00
CA VAL A 647 4.19 50.37 13.10
C VAL A 647 4.49 51.71 12.43
N GLN A 648 3.61 52.11 11.51
CA GLN A 648 3.72 53.33 10.70
C GLN A 648 3.90 54.59 11.55
N TYR A 649 5.02 55.28 11.41
CA TYR A 649 5.09 56.70 11.73
C TYR A 649 4.44 57.49 10.58
N SER A 650 3.27 58.08 10.82
CA SER A 650 2.71 59.11 9.93
C SER A 650 2.97 60.49 10.52
N PHE A 651 3.68 61.34 9.79
CA PHE A 651 3.90 62.74 10.17
C PHE A 651 2.88 63.63 9.48
N ARG A 652 2.11 64.42 10.25
CA ARG A 652 1.24 65.46 9.70
C ARG A 652 2.01 66.78 9.64
N ARG A 653 2.15 67.37 8.44
CA ARG A 653 2.68 68.74 8.28
C ARG A 653 1.51 69.72 8.33
N SER A 654 1.50 70.59 9.33
CA SER A 654 0.81 71.88 9.25
C SER A 654 1.79 72.97 9.70
N GLU A 655 1.98 73.96 8.83
CA GLU A 655 2.66 75.24 9.10
C GLU A 655 3.86 75.18 10.08
N GLY A 656 4.94 74.53 9.62
CA GLY A 656 6.29 74.82 10.11
C GLY A 656 6.80 74.04 11.33
N LYS A 657 6.04 73.11 11.93
CA LYS A 657 6.57 72.17 12.95
C LYS A 657 6.09 70.74 12.73
N THR A 658 7.02 69.78 12.82
CA THR A 658 6.76 68.33 12.75
C THR A 658 6.85 67.72 14.14
N GLU A 659 5.75 67.16 14.64
CA GLU A 659 5.72 66.34 15.85
C GLU A 659 5.24 64.91 15.51
N PRO A 660 5.84 63.86 16.10
CA PRO A 660 5.42 62.47 15.90
C PRO A 660 4.18 62.14 16.75
N ILE A 661 3.19 61.47 16.16
CA ILE A 661 2.02 60.93 16.87
C ILE A 661 2.13 59.40 16.89
N LEU A 662 2.13 58.82 18.09
CA LEU A 662 1.99 57.37 18.27
C LEU A 662 0.54 56.97 17.97
N THR A 663 0.33 56.11 16.98
CA THR A 663 -0.98 55.51 16.73
C THR A 663 -0.90 54.01 17.06
N SER A 664 -1.67 53.61 18.07
CA SER A 664 -1.85 52.27 18.65
C SER A 664 -0.82 51.77 19.68
N GLU A 665 -1.30 51.58 20.92
CA GLU A 665 -0.74 50.62 21.88
C GLU A 665 -1.20 49.22 21.49
N LEU A 666 -0.27 48.37 21.05
CA LEU A 666 -0.55 46.94 20.86
C LEU A 666 -0.32 46.22 22.20
N SER A 667 -1.41 45.79 22.85
CA SER A 667 -1.33 44.96 24.03
C SER A 667 -0.84 43.55 23.69
N LEU A 668 0.23 43.11 24.35
CA LEU A 668 0.86 41.78 24.24
C LEU A 668 -0.04 40.57 24.62
N SER A 669 -1.32 40.78 24.91
CA SER A 669 -2.27 39.72 25.32
C SER A 669 -2.59 38.73 24.20
N SER A 670 -2.53 39.15 22.94
CA SER A 670 -2.89 38.32 21.77
C SER A 670 -1.91 37.19 21.45
N PHE A 671 -0.70 37.20 22.03
CA PHE A 671 0.33 36.19 21.74
C PHE A 671 0.17 34.90 22.59
N SER A 672 -0.52 34.98 23.73
CA SER A 672 -0.69 33.83 24.65
C SER A 672 -1.70 32.78 24.14
N GLN A 673 -2.64 33.19 23.28
CA GLN A 673 -3.75 32.33 22.86
C GLN A 673 -3.37 31.31 21.77
N PHE A 674 -2.29 31.54 21.01
CA PHE A 674 -1.97 30.70 19.85
C PHE A 674 -1.00 29.54 20.13
N TYR A 675 -0.21 29.57 21.21
CA TYR A 675 0.88 28.59 21.39
C TYR A 675 0.95 27.86 22.73
N LYS A 676 0.07 28.12 23.72
CA LYS A 676 0.13 27.46 25.07
C LYS A 676 1.58 27.31 25.58
N LEU A 677 2.37 28.37 25.47
CA LEU A 677 3.72 28.44 26.06
C LEU A 677 3.62 29.33 27.29
N ASP A 678 3.80 28.73 28.47
CA ASP A 678 3.94 29.48 29.72
C ASP A 678 5.29 30.19 29.72
N PHE A 679 5.27 31.50 29.49
CA PHE A 679 6.45 32.35 29.68
C PHE A 679 6.51 32.78 31.15
N ILE A 680 7.50 32.29 31.89
CA ILE A 680 7.94 32.94 33.12
C ILE A 680 8.84 34.11 32.70
N VAL A 681 8.28 35.32 32.64
CA VAL A 681 9.06 36.54 32.49
C VAL A 681 9.43 37.02 33.89
N GLU A 682 10.62 36.65 34.36
CA GLU A 682 11.25 37.37 35.47
C GLU A 682 11.73 38.73 34.95
N SER A 683 10.95 39.78 35.23
CA SER A 683 11.41 41.15 35.03
C SER A 683 12.44 41.50 36.11
N LYS A 684 13.73 41.33 35.82
CA LYS A 684 14.77 42.05 36.57
C LYS A 684 14.92 43.44 35.96
N SER A 685 14.47 44.46 36.68
CA SER A 685 14.79 45.86 36.37
C SER A 685 16.30 46.06 36.51
N ILE A 686 17.02 46.13 35.40
CA ILE A 686 18.43 46.51 35.41
C ILE A 686 18.46 48.02 35.22
N GLY A 687 18.78 48.73 36.30
CA GLY A 687 19.04 50.17 36.28
C GLY A 687 20.36 50.52 35.57
N PRO A 688 20.62 51.80 35.29
CA PRO A 688 21.60 52.24 34.28
C PRO A 688 23.10 52.03 34.62
N SER A 689 23.46 51.28 35.65
CA SER A 689 24.83 51.32 36.21
C SER A 689 25.68 50.06 36.08
N ASN A 690 25.22 48.98 35.44
CA ASN A 690 26.04 47.76 35.33
C ASN A 690 26.31 47.35 33.88
N TRP A 691 27.23 48.09 33.24
CA TRP A 691 28.01 47.53 32.15
C TRP A 691 29.30 46.97 32.74
N THR A 692 29.35 45.65 32.93
CA THR A 692 30.62 44.93 33.13
C THR A 692 30.63 43.70 32.24
N GLU A 693 31.72 43.57 31.50
CA GLU A 693 32.12 42.44 30.69
C GLU A 693 31.89 41.10 31.40
N ASN A 694 31.05 40.26 30.79
CA ASN A 694 30.95 38.80 30.89
C ASN A 694 29.48 38.38 30.97
N GLN A 695 28.91 38.06 29.82
CA GLN A 695 27.89 37.01 29.69
C GLN A 695 27.70 36.67 28.21
N GLN A 696 28.41 35.61 27.79
CA GLN A 696 28.20 34.86 26.54
C GLN A 696 26.95 33.99 26.62
#